data_AF-A0A3M1I9Q1-F1
#
_entry.id   AF-A0A3M1I9Q1-F1
#
_cell.length_a   1.000
_cell.length_b   1.000
_cell.length_c   1.000
_cell.angle_alpha   90.00
_cell.angle_beta   90.00
_cell.angle_gamma   90.00
#
_symmetry.space_group_name_H-M   'P 1'
#
loop_
_entity.id
_entity.type
_entity.pdbx_description
1 polymer ?
#
loop_
_entity_poly.entity_id
_entity_poly.type
_entity_poly.pdbx_seq_one_letter_code
_entity_poly.pdbx_strand_id
1 'polypeptide(L)'
;MKSGNHCCRSRGGENYAGSHGPHAGRVPPCTETRDERECQVLHPSGRKWWGRMASWRLWWPILGFCSFLWFLIRVVPKPSRASYPCQRAAFPLAAGFVTWLTAVGVWVVARRQAAVRFAKRQPLRAWCLLLAAGTALGVVVMPFVATRLKAASIEPVSHPPLGKGIGVHPGRVVWVHDPSATDWEGPDSGRHWYEDQCTDPAAVARMMSAGIRALAGKPTEAEAWEALFRAFNQRLGRGDRGYQPGERIAIKLNMVTCWAGASTTPPFVDPVTREKTRFPDHIDVAPQMVLALLHQLIEVVGVRQEDISVGDTTALWPDCYLQRLLEVYPEVHYVENLGGENRERAEFSEVPLYWSTPEAEGTLQDYIPRMFAEASYVINFTTLKGHSSGVTLCGKNLYGALIRMPNRHYRNEGKLNYYNLHLSLPNKEWSPGMGHYRAIVDLMGHPDLGGKTLLCLVDGLYAGYYSDAKPRPWKSPPFGDGETGDWPSSLFLSQDPVAIDSVAHDFLLAEWPEVVTGGVHEPGSLEGGQEDYLHEAALADQPPSGTVYDPDGDGVGLSSLGVHEHWDSPETKRYSRNLGSDEGIELVAVRLPMTPLRIELHHEAGQVRLMWDSGVGPCVLEGSETLGSEAVWSPVPLPVVETVQQNQLLVSPSVPHQFYRLRQTAGIPPSSR
;
A
#
# COMPACT_ATOMS: atom_id res chain seq x y z
N MET A 1 -63.22 -19.70 -35.02
CA MET A 1 -62.68 -20.79 -35.86
C MET A 1 -61.42 -21.33 -35.18
N LYS A 2 -61.32 -22.65 -34.99
CA LYS A 2 -60.25 -23.55 -35.51
C LYS A 2 -58.81 -23.12 -35.18
N SER A 3 -58.06 -23.75 -34.26
CA SER A 3 -57.55 -25.16 -34.16
C SER A 3 -56.26 -25.40 -34.98
N GLY A 4 -55.25 -26.16 -34.52
CA GLY A 4 -55.10 -27.02 -33.32
C GLY A 4 -53.60 -27.25 -32.95
N ASN A 5 -53.27 -27.92 -31.83
CA ASN A 5 -52.97 -29.37 -31.69
C ASN A 5 -51.82 -29.87 -32.62
N HIS A 6 -50.79 -30.59 -32.16
CA HIS A 6 -50.69 -31.68 -31.14
C HIS A 6 -49.48 -31.49 -30.19
N CYS A 7 -49.34 -32.12 -28.99
CA CYS A 7 -49.35 -33.55 -28.58
C CYS A 7 -48.23 -34.39 -29.24
N CYS A 8 -47.50 -35.30 -28.57
CA CYS A 8 -47.67 -36.02 -27.28
C CYS A 8 -46.46 -35.78 -26.32
N ARG A 9 -46.45 -36.02 -25.00
CA ARG A 9 -46.85 -37.18 -24.14
C ARG A 9 -46.04 -38.47 -24.42
N SER A 10 -45.63 -39.32 -23.46
CA SER A 10 -45.53 -39.25 -21.97
C SER A 10 -45.03 -40.61 -21.40
N ARG A 11 -44.68 -40.65 -20.09
CA ARG A 11 -44.38 -41.84 -19.22
C ARG A 11 -42.92 -42.33 -19.26
N GLY A 12 -42.38 -42.90 -18.17
CA GLY A 12 -42.90 -43.02 -16.78
C GLY A 12 -42.39 -44.27 -16.02
N GLY A 13 -42.49 -44.24 -14.69
CA GLY A 13 -41.97 -45.28 -13.77
C GLY A 13 -40.53 -44.95 -13.32
N GLU A 14 -40.15 -44.76 -12.04
CA GLU A 14 -40.49 -45.30 -10.70
C GLU A 14 -39.46 -46.30 -10.17
N ASN A 15 -38.84 -45.91 -9.05
CA ASN A 15 -38.42 -46.71 -7.88
C ASN A 15 -37.76 -48.10 -8.09
N TYR A 16 -36.54 -48.26 -7.57
CA TYR A 16 -36.27 -49.29 -6.55
C TYR A 16 -35.03 -48.91 -5.71
N ALA A 17 -34.99 -49.36 -4.46
CA ALA A 17 -33.84 -49.22 -3.56
C ALA A 17 -33.08 -50.56 -3.43
N GLY A 18 -31.78 -50.51 -3.14
CA GLY A 18 -30.98 -51.72 -2.91
C GLY A 18 -29.50 -51.43 -2.63
N SER A 19 -29.07 -51.69 -1.40
CA SER A 19 -27.66 -51.62 -0.98
C SER A 19 -26.92 -52.93 -1.26
N HIS A 20 -25.66 -52.89 -1.68
CA HIS A 20 -24.64 -53.85 -1.23
C HIS A 20 -23.21 -53.31 -1.41
N GLY A 21 -22.29 -53.90 -0.65
CA GLY A 21 -20.91 -53.47 -0.47
C GLY A 21 -19.87 -54.17 -1.36
N PRO A 22 -18.61 -54.23 -0.93
CA PRO A 22 -17.49 -53.94 -1.83
C PRO A 22 -16.70 -55.16 -2.30
N HIS A 23 -15.97 -55.01 -3.41
CA HIS A 23 -14.82 -55.86 -3.74
C HIS A 23 -13.68 -55.06 -4.40
N ALA A 24 -12.45 -55.46 -4.10
CA ALA A 24 -11.23 -54.81 -4.57
C ALA A 24 -10.64 -55.49 -5.82
N GLY A 25 -9.99 -54.69 -6.68
CA GLY A 25 -9.09 -55.16 -7.74
C GLY A 25 -7.72 -54.49 -7.60
N ARG A 26 -6.65 -55.29 -7.46
CA ARG A 26 -5.24 -54.85 -7.42
C ARG A 26 -4.54 -55.14 -8.76
N VAL A 27 -3.22 -54.86 -8.80
CA VAL A 27 -2.17 -55.41 -9.70
C VAL A 27 -1.83 -54.54 -10.93
N PRO A 28 -0.54 -54.22 -11.21
CA PRO A 28 0.64 -54.02 -10.33
C PRO A 28 1.46 -52.74 -10.71
N PRO A 29 2.63 -52.45 -10.08
CA PRO A 29 3.54 -51.36 -10.50
C PRO A 29 4.66 -51.82 -11.45
N CYS A 30 5.41 -50.87 -12.03
CA CYS A 30 6.66 -51.12 -12.76
C CYS A 30 7.88 -50.45 -12.10
N THR A 31 8.90 -51.28 -11.87
CA THR A 31 10.34 -50.99 -11.67
C THR A 31 11.04 -50.92 -13.06
N GLU A 32 12.29 -50.48 -13.29
CA GLU A 32 13.41 -49.80 -12.59
C GLU A 32 14.39 -49.31 -13.72
N THR A 33 15.58 -48.69 -13.56
CA THR A 33 16.49 -48.36 -12.44
C THR A 33 17.26 -47.04 -12.74
N ARG A 34 18.21 -46.65 -11.85
CA ARG A 34 19.52 -46.00 -12.13
C ARG A 34 19.96 -45.86 -13.61
N ASP A 35 20.59 -44.73 -13.94
CA ASP A 35 22.07 -44.64 -13.91
C ASP A 35 22.57 -43.19 -13.75
N GLU A 36 23.79 -43.01 -13.25
CA GLU A 36 24.42 -41.70 -13.05
C GLU A 36 25.24 -41.28 -14.29
N ARG A 37 25.22 -39.98 -14.63
CA ARG A 37 26.35 -39.36 -15.35
C ARG A 37 26.42 -37.84 -15.21
N GLU A 38 27.66 -37.37 -15.18
CA GLU A 38 28.05 -36.00 -14.86
C GLU A 38 27.52 -34.94 -15.85
N CYS A 39 27.14 -33.78 -15.31
CA CYS A 39 27.17 -32.50 -16.02
C CYS A 39 27.81 -31.46 -15.11
N GLN A 40 29.13 -31.28 -15.25
CA GLN A 40 29.89 -30.30 -14.46
C GLN A 40 29.46 -28.87 -14.82
N VAL A 41 28.83 -28.16 -13.88
CA VAL A 41 28.52 -26.73 -14.05
C VAL A 41 29.79 -25.92 -13.78
N LEU A 42 30.47 -25.51 -14.86
CA LEU A 42 31.69 -24.71 -14.78
C LEU A 42 31.38 -23.29 -14.24
N HIS A 43 31.88 -22.98 -13.05
CA HIS A 43 31.92 -21.61 -12.53
C HIS A 43 32.71 -20.67 -13.46
N PRO A 44 32.12 -19.56 -13.94
CA PRO A 44 32.90 -18.44 -14.46
C PRO A 44 33.61 -17.74 -13.30
N SER A 45 34.92 -17.90 -13.20
CA SER A 45 35.72 -17.21 -12.18
C SER A 45 35.69 -15.69 -12.37
N GLY A 46 35.52 -14.96 -11.26
CA GLY A 46 35.24 -13.52 -11.30
C GLY A 46 36.37 -12.69 -11.93
N ARG A 47 36.00 -11.68 -12.73
CA ARG A 47 36.92 -10.62 -13.17
C ARG A 47 36.19 -9.28 -13.33
N LYS A 48 36.73 -8.24 -12.68
CA LYS A 48 36.15 -6.90 -12.57
C LYS A 48 35.92 -6.26 -13.96
N TRP A 49 34.68 -5.91 -14.31
CA TRP A 49 34.37 -5.26 -15.61
C TRP A 49 33.22 -4.24 -15.64
N TRP A 50 32.82 -3.71 -14.48
CA TRP A 50 31.87 -2.57 -14.42
C TRP A 50 32.66 -1.27 -14.22
N GLY A 51 32.94 -0.57 -15.33
CA GLY A 51 33.93 0.52 -15.34
C GLY A 51 33.87 1.47 -16.54
N ARG A 52 32.65 1.86 -16.99
CA ARG A 52 32.33 3.11 -17.72
C ARG A 52 30.85 3.15 -18.14
N MET A 53 30.17 4.29 -17.93
CA MET A 53 28.79 4.57 -18.40
C MET A 53 28.68 4.81 -19.93
N ALA A 54 29.39 4.02 -20.74
CA ALA A 54 29.41 4.13 -22.20
C ALA A 54 28.75 2.93 -22.92
N SER A 55 28.55 1.81 -22.21
CA SER A 55 28.15 0.53 -22.80
C SER A 55 26.67 0.43 -23.20
N TRP A 56 25.75 1.02 -22.43
CA TRP A 56 24.30 0.83 -22.61
C TRP A 56 23.81 1.24 -24.02
N ARG A 57 24.42 2.28 -24.61
CA ARG A 57 24.14 2.75 -25.98
C ARG A 57 24.53 1.75 -27.07
N LEU A 58 25.42 0.79 -26.81
CA LEU A 58 25.74 -0.32 -27.73
C LEU A 58 24.84 -1.54 -27.51
N TRP A 59 24.37 -1.78 -26.27
CA TRP A 59 23.52 -2.93 -25.96
C TRP A 59 22.06 -2.74 -26.37
N TRP A 60 21.54 -1.51 -26.37
CA TRP A 60 20.15 -1.24 -26.75
C TRP A 60 19.76 -1.75 -28.16
N PRO A 61 20.53 -1.50 -29.25
CA PRO A 61 20.22 -2.08 -30.56
C PRO A 61 20.25 -3.62 -30.57
N ILE A 62 21.11 -4.25 -29.77
CA ILE A 62 21.23 -5.72 -29.68
C ILE A 62 19.98 -6.30 -28.99
N LEU A 63 19.58 -5.73 -27.85
CA LEU A 63 18.39 -6.16 -27.10
C LEU A 63 17.10 -5.98 -27.93
N GLY A 64 16.99 -4.85 -28.63
CA GLY A 64 15.88 -4.56 -29.52
C GLY A 64 15.83 -5.49 -30.74
N PHE A 65 16.97 -5.80 -31.36
CA PHE A 65 17.06 -6.76 -32.45
C PHE A 65 16.70 -8.19 -32.02
N CYS A 66 17.19 -8.64 -30.86
CA CYS A 66 16.83 -9.93 -30.30
C CYS A 66 15.32 -10.02 -29.99
N SER A 67 14.73 -8.95 -29.44
CA SER A 67 13.29 -8.85 -29.20
C SER A 67 12.48 -8.90 -30.51
N PHE A 68 12.94 -8.21 -31.56
CA PHE A 68 12.34 -8.22 -32.89
C PHE A 68 12.39 -9.60 -33.56
N LEU A 69 13.57 -10.26 -33.56
CA LEU A 69 13.70 -11.62 -34.07
C LEU A 69 12.80 -12.60 -33.30
N TRP A 70 12.79 -12.54 -31.96
CA TRP A 70 11.95 -13.40 -31.13
C TRP A 70 10.47 -13.21 -31.41
N PHE A 71 10.01 -11.95 -31.54
CA PHE A 71 8.64 -11.63 -31.89
C PHE A 71 8.26 -12.19 -33.27
N LEU A 72 9.10 -11.98 -34.30
CA LEU A 72 8.86 -12.55 -35.63
C LEU A 72 8.78 -14.09 -35.61
N ILE A 73 9.78 -14.75 -35.01
CA ILE A 73 9.89 -16.21 -34.94
C ILE A 73 8.70 -16.85 -34.20
N ARG A 74 8.17 -16.18 -33.16
CA ARG A 74 7.05 -16.72 -32.37
C ARG A 74 5.70 -16.35 -32.95
N VAL A 75 5.49 -15.10 -33.39
CA VAL A 75 4.18 -14.55 -33.75
C VAL A 75 3.84 -14.77 -35.22
N VAL A 76 4.76 -14.60 -36.18
CA VAL A 76 4.42 -14.76 -37.61
C VAL A 76 3.88 -16.17 -37.93
N PRO A 77 4.43 -17.28 -37.40
CA PRO A 77 3.86 -18.62 -37.63
C PRO A 77 2.54 -18.91 -36.90
N LYS A 78 2.14 -18.08 -35.92
CA LYS A 78 0.84 -18.17 -35.23
C LYS A 78 0.49 -16.83 -34.54
N PRO A 79 -0.22 -15.91 -35.24
CA PRO A 79 -0.44 -14.54 -34.77
C PRO A 79 -1.09 -14.42 -33.39
N SER A 80 -1.91 -15.39 -32.99
CA SER A 80 -2.54 -15.45 -31.66
C SER A 80 -1.57 -15.55 -30.48
N ARG A 81 -0.25 -15.67 -30.71
CA ARG A 81 0.79 -15.63 -29.68
C ARG A 81 1.18 -14.21 -29.26
N ALA A 82 0.79 -13.17 -30.01
CA ALA A 82 1.10 -11.78 -29.66
C ALA A 82 0.51 -11.34 -28.30
N SER A 83 -0.57 -12.00 -27.85
CA SER A 83 -1.20 -11.76 -26.54
C SER A 83 -0.42 -12.33 -25.35
N TYR A 84 0.56 -13.20 -25.57
CA TYR A 84 1.31 -13.86 -24.48
C TYR A 84 2.13 -12.82 -23.70
N PRO A 85 2.21 -12.87 -22.36
CA PRO A 85 2.88 -11.84 -21.56
C PRO A 85 4.32 -11.54 -22.00
N CYS A 86 5.09 -12.59 -22.32
CA CYS A 86 6.46 -12.46 -22.81
C CYS A 86 6.58 -11.79 -24.19
N GLN A 87 5.55 -11.91 -25.05
CA GLN A 87 5.50 -11.23 -26.35
C GLN A 87 5.01 -9.78 -26.20
N ARG A 88 4.08 -9.52 -25.27
CA ARG A 88 3.68 -8.15 -24.88
C ARG A 88 4.86 -7.36 -24.30
N ALA A 89 5.73 -7.99 -23.52
CA ALA A 89 6.97 -7.37 -23.02
C ALA A 89 8.02 -7.13 -24.13
N ALA A 90 8.15 -8.05 -25.08
CA ALA A 90 9.10 -7.92 -26.20
C ALA A 90 8.67 -6.89 -27.26
N PHE A 91 7.36 -6.68 -27.44
CA PHE A 91 6.82 -5.87 -28.54
C PHE A 91 7.26 -4.40 -28.52
N PRO A 92 7.26 -3.65 -27.39
CA PRO A 92 7.79 -2.29 -27.34
C PRO A 92 9.28 -2.19 -27.71
N LEU A 93 10.10 -3.15 -27.28
CA LEU A 93 11.53 -3.22 -27.61
C LEU A 93 11.75 -3.49 -29.11
N ALA A 94 10.98 -4.42 -29.67
CA ALA A 94 10.99 -4.74 -31.10
C ALA A 94 10.54 -3.54 -31.96
N ALA A 95 9.44 -2.87 -31.58
CA ALA A 95 8.92 -1.70 -32.27
C ALA A 95 9.89 -0.51 -32.19
N GLY A 96 10.47 -0.25 -31.02
CA GLY A 96 11.51 0.76 -30.83
C GLY A 96 12.75 0.51 -31.70
N PHE A 97 13.18 -0.75 -31.82
CA PHE A 97 14.28 -1.13 -32.71
C PHE A 97 13.97 -0.89 -34.20
N VAL A 98 12.80 -1.31 -34.68
CA VAL A 98 12.40 -1.09 -36.08
C VAL A 98 12.29 0.40 -36.40
N THR A 99 11.69 1.19 -35.50
CA THR A 99 11.56 2.64 -35.63
C THR A 99 12.91 3.35 -35.62
N TRP A 100 13.86 2.91 -34.77
CA TRP A 100 15.24 3.40 -34.79
C TRP A 100 15.95 3.04 -36.11
N LEU A 101 15.81 1.80 -36.58
CA LEU A 101 16.48 1.31 -37.79
C LEU A 101 15.98 2.02 -39.06
N THR A 102 14.66 2.26 -39.18
CA THR A 102 14.11 3.03 -40.30
C THR A 102 14.54 4.49 -40.25
N ALA A 103 14.54 5.11 -39.07
CA ALA A 103 15.01 6.49 -38.89
C ALA A 103 16.50 6.65 -39.28
N VAL A 104 17.38 5.73 -38.84
CA VAL A 104 18.80 5.70 -39.25
C VAL A 104 18.94 5.49 -40.76
N GLY A 105 18.14 4.58 -41.35
CA GLY A 105 18.12 4.34 -42.79
C GLY A 105 17.75 5.59 -43.60
N VAL A 106 16.65 6.26 -43.23
CA VAL A 106 16.20 7.52 -43.83
C VAL A 106 17.26 8.61 -43.70
N TRP A 107 17.87 8.77 -42.53
CA TRP A 107 18.94 9.75 -42.31
C TRP A 107 20.19 9.48 -43.15
N VAL A 108 20.62 8.22 -43.29
CA VAL A 108 21.76 7.84 -44.14
C VAL A 108 21.47 8.09 -45.62
N VAL A 109 20.25 7.79 -46.11
CA VAL A 109 19.85 8.09 -47.49
C VAL A 109 19.77 9.60 -47.73
N ALA A 110 19.15 10.36 -46.83
CA ALA A 110 19.08 11.82 -46.89
C ALA A 110 20.48 12.45 -46.91
N ARG A 111 21.38 12.04 -46.01
CA ARG A 111 22.79 12.49 -45.98
C ARG A 111 23.54 12.17 -47.28
N ARG A 112 23.39 10.95 -47.83
CA ARG A 112 24.00 10.56 -49.12
C ARG A 112 23.47 11.42 -50.27
N GLN A 113 22.16 11.62 -50.35
CA GLN A 113 21.54 12.48 -51.39
C GLN A 113 21.88 13.97 -51.22
N ALA A 114 22.01 14.46 -49.99
CA ALA A 114 22.42 15.82 -49.69
C ALA A 114 23.88 16.06 -50.15
N ALA A 115 24.81 15.15 -49.82
CA ALA A 115 26.20 15.21 -50.29
C ALA A 115 26.29 15.29 -51.83
N VAL A 116 25.52 14.45 -52.56
CA VAL A 116 25.46 14.49 -54.03
C VAL A 116 24.88 15.82 -54.54
N ARG A 117 23.91 16.42 -53.85
CA ARG A 117 23.34 17.73 -54.23
C ARG A 117 24.26 18.91 -53.88
N PHE A 118 25.03 18.85 -52.79
CA PHE A 118 26.09 19.83 -52.51
C PHE A 118 27.18 19.78 -53.59
N ALA A 119 27.64 18.58 -53.98
CA ALA A 119 28.61 18.40 -55.07
C ALA A 119 28.08 18.95 -56.42
N LYS A 120 26.78 18.81 -56.68
CA LYS A 120 26.09 19.41 -57.85
C LYS A 120 25.70 20.89 -57.67
N ARG A 121 26.26 21.61 -56.68
CA ARG A 121 25.99 23.02 -56.36
C ARG A 121 24.50 23.37 -56.19
N GLN A 122 23.70 22.46 -55.63
CA GLN A 122 22.30 22.67 -55.27
C GLN A 122 22.09 22.66 -53.74
N PRO A 123 22.73 23.59 -52.97
CA PRO A 123 22.75 23.53 -51.51
C PRO A 123 21.35 23.66 -50.90
N LEU A 124 20.47 24.50 -51.45
CA LEU A 124 19.10 24.68 -50.95
C LEU A 124 18.34 23.33 -50.91
N ARG A 125 18.41 22.55 -51.99
CA ARG A 125 17.77 21.22 -52.08
C ARG A 125 18.44 20.18 -51.18
N ALA A 126 19.74 20.32 -50.90
CA ALA A 126 20.42 19.46 -49.93
C ALA A 126 19.97 19.77 -48.50
N TRP A 127 19.83 21.06 -48.15
CA TRP A 127 19.28 21.50 -46.87
C TRP A 127 17.82 21.11 -46.68
N CYS A 128 16.95 21.26 -47.68
CA CYS A 128 15.56 20.81 -47.57
C CYS A 128 15.43 19.30 -47.27
N LEU A 129 16.32 18.46 -47.82
CA LEU A 129 16.33 17.01 -47.56
C LEU A 129 16.82 16.66 -46.16
N LEU A 130 17.87 17.34 -45.67
CA LEU A 130 18.35 17.18 -44.30
C LEU A 130 17.33 17.70 -43.28
N LEU A 131 16.69 18.83 -43.58
CA LEU A 131 15.61 19.39 -42.77
C LEU A 131 14.45 18.40 -42.69
N ALA A 132 13.89 17.97 -43.82
CA ALA A 132 12.74 17.05 -43.83
C ALA A 132 13.03 15.70 -43.15
N ALA A 133 14.24 15.15 -43.30
CA ALA A 133 14.65 13.96 -42.56
C ALA A 133 14.80 14.22 -41.05
N GLY A 134 15.28 15.41 -40.67
CA GLY A 134 15.34 15.88 -39.29
C GLY A 134 13.96 16.10 -38.66
N THR A 135 13.01 16.70 -39.39
CA THR A 135 11.63 16.88 -38.92
C THR A 135 10.91 15.55 -38.79
N ALA A 136 11.11 14.61 -39.72
CA ALA A 136 10.54 13.26 -39.63
C ALA A 136 11.10 12.49 -38.43
N LEU A 137 12.41 12.56 -38.19
CA LEU A 137 13.04 12.03 -36.96
C LEU A 137 12.47 12.70 -35.70
N GLY A 138 12.31 14.03 -35.72
CA GLY A 138 11.72 14.81 -34.65
C GLY A 138 10.29 14.38 -34.32
N VAL A 139 9.42 14.22 -35.32
CA VAL A 139 8.04 13.75 -35.17
C VAL A 139 7.96 12.31 -34.64
N VAL A 140 8.92 11.45 -34.97
CA VAL A 140 9.01 10.08 -34.47
C VAL A 140 9.51 10.01 -33.02
N VAL A 141 10.43 10.90 -32.63
CA VAL A 141 11.04 10.93 -31.29
C VAL A 141 10.20 11.75 -30.29
N MET A 142 9.52 12.81 -30.75
CA MET A 142 8.76 13.72 -29.90
C MET A 142 7.70 13.05 -29.01
N PRO A 143 6.90 12.06 -29.44
CA PRO A 143 5.93 11.39 -28.57
C PRO A 143 6.57 10.75 -27.33
N PHE A 144 7.77 10.16 -27.48
CA PHE A 144 8.53 9.53 -26.39
C PHE A 144 9.23 10.56 -25.49
N VAL A 145 9.67 11.69 -26.06
CA VAL A 145 10.26 12.80 -25.29
C VAL A 145 9.17 13.58 -24.55
N ALA A 146 8.01 13.81 -25.17
CA ALA A 146 6.88 14.50 -24.56
C ALA A 146 6.23 13.71 -23.42
N THR A 147 6.11 12.38 -23.53
CA THR A 147 5.72 11.53 -22.38
C THR A 147 6.76 11.56 -21.28
N ARG A 148 8.07 11.50 -21.60
CA ARG A 148 9.13 11.65 -20.59
C ARG A 148 9.19 13.02 -19.93
N LEU A 149 8.85 14.10 -20.65
CA LEU A 149 8.81 15.46 -20.11
C LEU A 149 7.53 15.71 -19.30
N LYS A 150 6.36 15.24 -19.75
CA LYS A 150 5.13 15.23 -18.94
C LYS A 150 5.34 14.44 -17.64
N ALA A 151 6.05 13.32 -17.69
CA ALA A 151 6.42 12.51 -16.53
C ALA A 151 7.50 13.13 -15.63
N ALA A 152 8.13 14.23 -16.05
CA ALA A 152 9.14 14.97 -15.28
C ALA A 152 8.68 16.38 -14.88
N SER A 153 7.44 16.76 -15.23
CA SER A 153 6.74 17.96 -14.76
C SER A 153 5.62 17.58 -13.80
N ILE A 154 5.84 16.54 -12.98
CA ILE A 154 4.90 16.01 -11.99
C ILE A 154 5.40 16.37 -10.59
N GLU A 155 5.47 17.68 -10.33
CA GLU A 155 5.27 18.21 -8.99
C GLU A 155 3.76 18.54 -8.89
N PRO A 156 3.10 18.42 -7.73
CA PRO A 156 1.78 19.00 -7.54
C PRO A 156 1.80 20.50 -7.83
N VAL A 157 0.67 21.07 -8.23
CA VAL A 157 0.59 22.52 -8.47
C VAL A 157 0.53 23.24 -7.14
N SER A 158 1.70 23.56 -6.57
CA SER A 158 1.84 24.26 -5.28
C SER A 158 0.87 25.44 -5.17
N HIS A 159 -0.02 25.34 -4.18
CA HIS A 159 -1.12 26.25 -3.91
C HIS A 159 -1.15 26.56 -2.40
N PRO A 160 -1.74 27.69 -1.98
CA PRO A 160 -1.97 27.94 -0.55
C PRO A 160 -2.94 26.91 0.05
N PRO A 161 -2.96 26.73 1.39
CA PRO A 161 -3.93 25.88 2.08
C PRO A 161 -5.37 26.05 1.58
N LEU A 162 -6.00 24.93 1.23
CA LEU A 162 -7.42 24.84 0.92
C LEU A 162 -8.16 24.24 2.12
N GLY A 163 -9.36 24.73 2.40
CA GLY A 163 -10.14 24.30 3.58
C GLY A 163 -9.54 24.79 4.89
N LYS A 164 -9.88 24.09 5.99
CA LYS A 164 -9.45 24.45 7.34
C LYS A 164 -9.10 23.21 8.16
N GLY A 165 -7.94 23.29 8.82
CA GLY A 165 -7.43 22.19 9.62
C GLY A 165 -8.33 21.88 10.81
N ILE A 166 -8.52 20.60 11.12
CA ILE A 166 -9.27 20.16 12.30
C ILE A 166 -8.42 19.31 13.27
N GLY A 167 -8.95 19.05 14.47
CA GLY A 167 -8.29 18.29 15.53
C GLY A 167 -7.68 19.13 16.66
N VAL A 168 -7.11 18.44 17.65
CA VAL A 168 -6.44 19.04 18.82
C VAL A 168 -5.26 19.96 18.45
N HIS A 169 -4.59 19.71 17.33
CA HIS A 169 -3.71 20.67 16.63
C HIS A 169 -4.19 20.72 15.16
N PRO A 170 -4.91 21.77 14.74
CA PRO A 170 -5.52 21.88 13.41
C PRO A 170 -4.60 21.48 12.24
N GLY A 171 -5.02 20.49 11.46
CA GLY A 171 -4.25 20.04 10.27
C GLY A 171 -2.92 19.34 10.60
N ARG A 172 -2.66 18.96 11.86
CA ARG A 172 -1.46 18.19 12.21
C ARG A 172 -1.57 16.76 11.70
N VAL A 173 -0.53 16.32 11.01
CA VAL A 173 -0.29 14.91 10.70
C VAL A 173 1.00 14.48 11.39
N VAL A 174 0.96 13.39 12.14
CA VAL A 174 2.17 12.75 12.64
C VAL A 174 2.62 11.68 11.67
N TRP A 175 3.91 11.63 11.40
CA TRP A 175 4.57 10.52 10.72
C TRP A 175 5.59 9.90 11.67
N VAL A 176 5.31 8.69 12.16
CA VAL A 176 6.24 7.89 12.96
C VAL A 176 7.02 6.95 12.06
N HIS A 177 8.32 6.81 12.31
CA HIS A 177 9.22 5.92 11.59
C HIS A 177 10.17 5.22 12.58
N ASP A 178 10.16 3.89 12.58
CA ASP A 178 11.08 3.04 13.36
C ASP A 178 11.61 1.92 12.46
N PRO A 179 12.85 2.00 11.94
CA PRO A 179 13.41 0.97 11.06
C PRO A 179 13.53 -0.42 11.70
N SER A 180 13.35 -0.57 13.02
CA SER A 180 13.27 -1.91 13.64
C SER A 180 11.89 -2.56 13.53
N ALA A 181 10.91 -1.90 12.89
CA ALA A 181 9.54 -2.41 12.83
C ALA A 181 9.30 -3.52 11.81
N THR A 182 10.15 -3.66 10.79
CA THR A 182 10.01 -4.67 9.73
C THR A 182 11.34 -5.21 9.23
N ASP A 183 11.51 -6.54 9.16
CA ASP A 183 12.71 -7.24 8.66
C ASP A 183 12.32 -8.40 7.71
N TRP A 184 11.37 -8.14 6.81
CA TRP A 184 10.85 -9.16 5.89
C TRP A 184 11.70 -9.25 4.62
N GLU A 185 12.33 -10.39 4.37
CA GLU A 185 13.09 -10.64 3.14
C GLU A 185 12.20 -10.74 1.87
N GLY A 186 10.87 -10.66 2.02
CA GLY A 186 9.88 -10.65 0.94
C GLY A 186 9.20 -12.01 0.69
N PRO A 187 8.31 -12.11 -0.32
CA PRO A 187 7.49 -13.31 -0.57
C PRO A 187 8.29 -14.60 -0.80
N ASP A 188 9.50 -14.50 -1.37
CA ASP A 188 10.34 -15.66 -1.68
C ASP A 188 11.14 -16.17 -0.45
N SER A 189 10.97 -15.56 0.73
CA SER A 189 11.71 -15.89 1.97
C SER A 189 11.17 -17.12 2.72
N GLY A 190 9.96 -17.58 2.39
CA GLY A 190 9.27 -18.63 3.14
C GLY A 190 8.67 -18.19 4.48
N ARG A 191 8.66 -16.88 4.77
CA ARG A 191 7.90 -16.23 5.85
C ARG A 191 6.95 -15.19 5.26
N HIS A 192 5.86 -14.89 5.93
CA HIS A 192 4.91 -13.85 5.54
C HIS A 192 5.11 -12.56 6.34
N TRP A 193 4.80 -11.42 5.73
CA TRP A 193 4.96 -10.07 6.30
C TRP A 193 4.29 -9.86 7.66
N TYR A 194 3.19 -10.58 7.93
CA TYR A 194 2.39 -10.50 9.15
C TYR A 194 2.91 -11.38 10.32
N GLU A 195 3.99 -12.14 10.12
CA GLU A 195 4.66 -12.89 11.19
C GLU A 195 5.54 -11.96 12.05
N ASP A 196 5.71 -12.26 13.34
CA ASP A 196 6.45 -11.38 14.27
C ASP A 196 7.96 -11.35 14.01
N GLN A 197 8.48 -12.37 13.33
CA GLN A 197 9.84 -12.43 12.80
C GLN A 197 10.02 -11.56 11.55
N CYS A 198 8.93 -10.95 11.05
CA CYS A 198 8.90 -10.07 9.89
C CYS A 198 8.42 -8.65 10.25
N THR A 199 7.54 -8.52 11.25
CA THR A 199 7.02 -7.26 11.81
C THR A 199 7.13 -7.27 13.35
N ASP A 200 8.04 -6.49 13.94
CA ASP A 200 8.28 -6.45 15.41
C ASP A 200 7.07 -5.84 16.16
N PRO A 201 6.31 -6.62 16.97
CA PRO A 201 5.16 -6.10 17.70
C PRO A 201 5.54 -5.04 18.75
N ALA A 202 6.75 -5.11 19.32
CA ALA A 202 7.22 -4.14 20.30
C ALA A 202 7.59 -2.81 19.61
N ALA A 203 8.19 -2.83 18.42
CA ALA A 203 8.37 -1.62 17.60
C ALA A 203 7.03 -1.01 17.20
N VAL A 204 6.09 -1.82 16.71
CA VAL A 204 4.74 -1.35 16.36
C VAL A 204 4.03 -0.71 17.54
N ALA A 205 4.13 -1.29 18.74
CA ALA A 205 3.60 -0.69 19.97
C ALA A 205 4.28 0.65 20.33
N ARG A 206 5.63 0.74 20.21
CA ARG A 206 6.37 2.00 20.40
C ARG A 206 5.92 3.06 19.38
N MET A 207 5.71 2.68 18.12
CA MET A 207 5.27 3.58 17.06
C MET A 207 3.88 4.15 17.35
N MET A 208 2.91 3.30 17.72
CA MET A 208 1.56 3.72 18.10
C MET A 208 1.60 4.68 19.31
N SER A 209 2.32 4.31 20.38
CA SER A 209 2.52 5.12 21.59
C SER A 209 3.10 6.50 21.29
N ALA A 210 4.14 6.57 20.45
CA ALA A 210 4.79 7.81 20.09
C ALA A 210 3.92 8.67 19.16
N GLY A 211 3.17 8.03 18.26
CA GLY A 211 2.24 8.66 17.34
C GLY A 211 1.11 9.40 18.05
N ILE A 212 0.38 8.71 18.93
CA ILE A 212 -0.72 9.27 19.71
C ILE A 212 -0.24 10.48 20.56
N ARG A 213 0.89 10.32 21.25
CA ARG A 213 1.48 11.39 22.08
C ARG A 213 1.94 12.61 21.29
N ALA A 214 2.57 12.41 20.14
CA ALA A 214 2.97 13.50 19.25
C ALA A 214 1.76 14.22 18.62
N LEU A 215 0.70 13.47 18.29
CA LEU A 215 -0.52 14.03 17.68
C LEU A 215 -1.22 14.96 18.66
N ALA A 216 -1.39 14.53 19.91
CA ALA A 216 -1.95 15.35 20.98
C ALA A 216 -0.99 16.44 21.50
N GLY A 217 0.32 16.28 21.31
CA GLY A 217 1.34 17.13 21.94
C GLY A 217 1.41 16.93 23.46
N LYS A 218 1.37 15.67 23.93
CA LYS A 218 1.28 15.31 25.36
C LYS A 218 2.37 14.33 25.79
N PRO A 219 2.85 14.39 27.04
CA PRO A 219 3.95 13.54 27.52
C PRO A 219 3.55 12.08 27.74
N THR A 220 2.30 11.83 28.16
CA THR A 220 1.75 10.51 28.47
C THR A 220 0.60 10.14 27.54
N GLU A 221 0.34 8.84 27.39
CA GLU A 221 -0.70 8.33 26.47
C GLU A 221 -2.12 8.63 26.98
N ALA A 222 -2.34 8.56 28.29
CA ALA A 222 -3.62 8.91 28.90
C ALA A 222 -3.97 10.40 28.70
N GLU A 223 -3.00 11.32 28.91
CA GLU A 223 -3.19 12.74 28.60
C GLU A 223 -3.41 13.00 27.10
N ALA A 224 -2.78 12.18 26.24
CA ALA A 224 -2.90 12.30 24.80
C ALA A 224 -4.31 11.92 24.32
N TRP A 225 -4.81 10.75 24.73
CA TRP A 225 -6.17 10.32 24.42
C TRP A 225 -7.22 11.28 24.99
N GLU A 226 -7.09 11.69 26.25
CA GLU A 226 -8.00 12.66 26.87
C GLU A 226 -8.08 13.96 26.07
N ALA A 227 -6.96 14.45 25.54
CA ALA A 227 -6.94 15.64 24.67
C ALA A 227 -7.56 15.40 23.28
N LEU A 228 -7.33 14.24 22.67
CA LEU A 228 -7.92 13.85 21.38
C LEU A 228 -9.45 13.74 21.47
N PHE A 229 -9.96 13.09 22.53
CA PHE A 229 -11.40 12.99 22.80
C PHE A 229 -12.02 14.35 23.11
N ARG A 230 -11.37 15.19 23.93
CA ARG A 230 -11.86 16.55 24.26
C ARG A 230 -12.01 17.42 23.01
N ALA A 231 -10.97 17.51 22.18
CA ALA A 231 -11.01 18.32 20.97
C ALA A 231 -12.13 17.85 20.01
N PHE A 232 -12.29 16.53 19.86
CA PHE A 232 -13.33 15.94 19.03
C PHE A 232 -14.74 16.16 19.59
N ASN A 233 -14.96 15.94 20.89
CA ASN A 233 -16.25 16.15 21.55
C ASN A 233 -16.66 17.62 21.56
N GLN A 234 -15.70 18.55 21.75
CA GLN A 234 -15.93 19.97 21.62
C GLN A 234 -16.34 20.36 20.19
N ARG A 235 -15.65 19.82 19.17
CA ARG A 235 -15.99 20.02 17.74
C ARG A 235 -17.40 19.54 17.41
N LEU A 236 -17.83 18.39 17.95
CA LEU A 236 -19.18 17.85 17.76
C LEU A 236 -20.24 18.39 18.75
N GLY A 237 -19.95 19.47 19.50
CA GLY A 237 -20.91 20.06 20.45
C GLY A 237 -21.26 19.19 21.67
N ARG A 238 -20.57 18.06 21.89
CA ARG A 238 -20.72 17.14 23.03
C ARG A 238 -20.08 17.66 24.32
N GLY A 239 -19.46 18.84 24.27
CA GLY A 239 -18.81 19.54 25.38
C GLY A 239 -17.31 19.23 25.52
N ASP A 240 -16.61 20.01 26.34
CA ASP A 240 -15.21 19.76 26.72
C ASP A 240 -15.14 18.60 27.73
N ARG A 241 -15.14 17.37 27.19
CA ARG A 241 -15.01 16.12 27.93
C ARG A 241 -14.27 15.06 27.13
N GLY A 242 -13.53 14.21 27.84
CA GLY A 242 -12.98 12.99 27.27
C GLY A 242 -14.03 11.94 26.92
N TYR A 243 -13.53 10.73 26.67
CA TYR A 243 -14.31 9.50 26.58
C TYR A 243 -15.20 9.30 27.82
N GLN A 244 -16.37 8.70 27.67
CA GLN A 244 -17.22 8.25 28.78
C GLN A 244 -17.54 6.75 28.64
N PRO A 245 -17.54 5.95 29.73
CA PRO A 245 -17.82 4.52 29.66
C PRO A 245 -19.16 4.19 28.98
N GLY A 246 -19.15 3.22 28.06
CA GLY A 246 -20.31 2.84 27.25
C GLY A 246 -20.47 3.64 25.95
N GLU A 247 -19.59 4.61 25.66
CA GLU A 247 -19.51 5.22 24.34
C GLU A 247 -18.75 4.29 23.37
N ARG A 248 -19.41 3.81 22.32
CA ARG A 248 -18.82 2.80 21.41
C ARG A 248 -17.80 3.34 20.42
N ILE A 249 -16.84 2.51 20.04
CA ILE A 249 -15.80 2.81 19.03
C ILE A 249 -15.85 1.79 17.88
N ALA A 250 -15.96 2.28 16.64
CA ALA A 250 -15.90 1.45 15.44
C ALA A 250 -14.61 1.70 14.63
N ILE A 251 -13.85 0.63 14.38
CA ILE A 251 -12.55 0.68 13.72
C ILE A 251 -12.68 0.07 12.31
N LYS A 252 -12.69 0.92 11.28
CA LYS A 252 -12.71 0.49 9.87
C LYS A 252 -11.27 0.19 9.41
N LEU A 253 -10.93 -1.10 9.30
CA LEU A 253 -9.66 -1.56 8.73
C LEU A 253 -9.72 -1.59 7.20
N ASN A 254 -8.59 -1.44 6.52
CA ASN A 254 -8.48 -1.73 5.08
C ASN A 254 -7.99 -3.17 4.86
N MET A 255 -8.91 -4.08 4.54
CA MET A 255 -8.63 -5.50 4.30
C MET A 255 -8.81 -5.85 2.82
N VAL A 256 -8.16 -5.06 1.96
CA VAL A 256 -8.36 -5.02 0.50
C VAL A 256 -8.04 -6.36 -0.20
N THR A 257 -7.13 -7.16 0.36
CA THR A 257 -6.77 -8.49 -0.16
C THR A 257 -7.46 -9.64 0.55
N CYS A 258 -8.38 -9.37 1.47
CA CYS A 258 -9.24 -10.37 2.12
C CYS A 258 -10.72 -10.29 1.69
N TRP A 259 -11.01 -9.74 0.50
CA TRP A 259 -12.36 -9.53 -0.04
C TRP A 259 -13.26 -10.79 0.04
N ALA A 260 -14.50 -10.58 0.48
CA ALA A 260 -15.52 -11.62 0.69
C ALA A 260 -16.14 -12.25 -0.58
N GLY A 261 -15.62 -11.91 -1.76
CA GLY A 261 -15.97 -12.60 -3.01
C GLY A 261 -17.28 -12.12 -3.65
N ALA A 262 -17.70 -12.89 -4.65
CA ALA A 262 -18.89 -12.66 -5.45
C ALA A 262 -19.44 -13.97 -6.00
N SER A 263 -20.71 -13.97 -6.41
CA SER A 263 -21.36 -15.08 -7.11
C SER A 263 -20.66 -15.55 -8.41
N THR A 264 -19.72 -14.78 -8.94
CA THR A 264 -18.87 -15.15 -10.10
C THR A 264 -17.37 -15.21 -9.79
N THR A 265 -16.93 -15.04 -8.54
CA THR A 265 -15.49 -15.02 -8.18
C THR A 265 -15.33 -15.38 -6.70
N PRO A 266 -14.58 -16.44 -6.34
CA PRO A 266 -14.44 -16.85 -4.95
C PRO A 266 -13.82 -15.75 -4.07
N PRO A 267 -14.11 -15.75 -2.76
CA PRO A 267 -13.44 -14.87 -1.81
C PRO A 267 -11.93 -15.11 -1.77
N PHE A 268 -11.18 -14.11 -1.30
CA PHE A 268 -9.72 -14.18 -1.20
C PHE A 268 -9.23 -14.82 0.10
N VAL A 269 -10.16 -15.04 1.04
CA VAL A 269 -10.04 -15.90 2.21
C VAL A 269 -11.08 -17.00 2.09
N ASP A 270 -10.73 -18.27 2.33
CA ASP A 270 -11.73 -19.34 2.32
C ASP A 270 -12.70 -19.18 3.51
N PRO A 271 -14.03 -19.22 3.33
CA PRO A 271 -14.98 -19.00 4.41
C PRO A 271 -15.06 -20.17 5.40
N VAL A 272 -14.48 -21.34 5.05
CA VAL A 272 -14.42 -22.55 5.88
C VAL A 272 -13.03 -22.72 6.51
N THR A 273 -11.95 -22.70 5.73
CA THR A 273 -10.58 -22.88 6.30
C THR A 273 -9.98 -21.61 6.88
N ARG A 274 -10.54 -20.43 6.53
CA ARG A 274 -10.07 -19.10 6.94
C ARG A 274 -8.62 -18.79 6.53
N GLU A 275 -8.09 -19.55 5.58
CA GLU A 275 -6.79 -19.31 4.94
C GLU A 275 -6.91 -18.26 3.82
N LYS A 276 -5.87 -17.44 3.61
CA LYS A 276 -5.81 -16.42 2.56
C LYS A 276 -5.46 -17.04 1.19
N THR A 277 -6.48 -17.61 0.53
CA THR A 277 -6.36 -18.36 -0.74
C THR A 277 -5.89 -17.53 -1.93
N ARG A 278 -5.97 -16.19 -1.85
CA ARG A 278 -5.48 -15.29 -2.90
C ARG A 278 -4.65 -14.16 -2.30
N PHE A 279 -3.51 -13.88 -2.93
CA PHE A 279 -2.57 -12.82 -2.53
C PHE A 279 -2.05 -12.95 -1.07
N PRO A 280 -1.56 -14.12 -0.62
CA PRO A 280 -1.07 -14.30 0.75
C PRO A 280 -0.03 -13.24 1.15
N ASP A 281 0.94 -12.97 0.27
CA ASP A 281 2.05 -12.03 0.48
C ASP A 281 1.74 -10.60 0.02
N HIS A 282 0.46 -10.24 -0.12
CA HIS A 282 0.03 -8.86 -0.28
C HIS A 282 -0.53 -8.34 1.04
N ILE A 283 -0.45 -7.02 1.23
CA ILE A 283 -0.68 -6.41 2.53
C ILE A 283 -2.12 -5.94 2.75
N ASP A 284 -2.55 -6.03 3.99
CA ASP A 284 -3.71 -5.37 4.58
C ASP A 284 -3.19 -4.56 5.80
N VAL A 285 -4.05 -3.95 6.61
CA VAL A 285 -3.58 -3.36 7.89
C VAL A 285 -3.01 -4.48 8.77
N ALA A 286 -1.79 -4.29 9.29
CA ALA A 286 -1.07 -5.33 10.04
C ALA A 286 -1.81 -5.71 11.33
N PRO A 287 -1.93 -7.00 11.66
CA PRO A 287 -2.63 -7.40 12.88
C PRO A 287 -1.85 -6.97 14.15
N GLN A 288 -0.53 -6.75 14.07
CA GLN A 288 0.27 -6.05 15.09
C GLN A 288 -0.20 -4.60 15.29
N MET A 289 -0.48 -3.86 14.21
CA MET A 289 -0.99 -2.48 14.27
C MET A 289 -2.40 -2.41 14.88
N VAL A 290 -3.26 -3.37 14.53
CA VAL A 290 -4.59 -3.52 15.15
C VAL A 290 -4.47 -3.84 16.64
N LEU A 291 -3.60 -4.76 17.03
CA LEU A 291 -3.38 -5.13 18.43
C LEU A 291 -2.84 -3.95 19.26
N ALA A 292 -1.87 -3.19 18.72
CA ALA A 292 -1.34 -1.99 19.36
C ALA A 292 -2.40 -0.89 19.54
N LEU A 293 -3.32 -0.72 18.58
CA LEU A 293 -4.45 0.20 18.72
C LEU A 293 -5.47 -0.28 19.78
N LEU A 294 -5.81 -1.57 19.78
CA LEU A 294 -6.72 -2.15 20.77
C LEU A 294 -6.15 -1.99 22.20
N HIS A 295 -4.86 -2.25 22.41
CA HIS A 295 -4.20 -2.02 23.70
C HIS A 295 -4.26 -0.54 24.14
N GLN A 296 -4.12 0.42 23.23
CA GLN A 296 -4.29 1.84 23.57
C GLN A 296 -5.71 2.14 24.05
N LEU A 297 -6.74 1.64 23.35
CA LEU A 297 -8.13 1.90 23.70
C LEU A 297 -8.56 1.18 25.00
N ILE A 298 -8.12 -0.07 25.19
CA ILE A 298 -8.56 -0.90 26.31
C ILE A 298 -7.75 -0.58 27.58
N GLU A 299 -6.42 -0.66 27.52
CA GLU A 299 -5.56 -0.54 28.71
C GLU A 299 -5.28 0.90 29.14
N VAL A 300 -5.27 1.85 28.19
CA VAL A 300 -4.93 3.27 28.48
C VAL A 300 -6.18 4.15 28.61
N VAL A 301 -7.17 3.98 27.73
CA VAL A 301 -8.42 4.78 27.78
C VAL A 301 -9.50 4.13 28.66
N GLY A 302 -9.44 2.80 28.88
CA GLY A 302 -10.46 2.08 29.64
C GLY A 302 -11.74 1.81 28.86
N VAL A 303 -11.66 1.73 27.52
CA VAL A 303 -12.77 1.30 26.67
C VAL A 303 -13.00 -0.20 26.89
N ARG A 304 -14.25 -0.60 27.14
CA ARG A 304 -14.57 -2.03 27.35
C ARG A 304 -14.50 -2.75 26.00
N GLN A 305 -14.08 -4.02 26.01
CA GLN A 305 -13.96 -4.81 24.78
C GLN A 305 -15.31 -4.87 24.00
N GLU A 306 -16.42 -5.09 24.72
CA GLU A 306 -17.79 -5.06 24.17
C GLU A 306 -18.25 -3.70 23.61
N ASP A 307 -17.54 -2.60 23.91
CA ASP A 307 -17.81 -1.27 23.33
C ASP A 307 -17.02 -1.04 22.01
N ILE A 308 -16.17 -1.99 21.58
CA ILE A 308 -15.34 -1.88 20.38
C ILE A 308 -15.83 -2.84 19.28
N SER A 309 -16.02 -2.31 18.06
CA SER A 309 -16.19 -3.10 16.84
C SER A 309 -15.05 -2.85 15.86
N VAL A 310 -14.47 -3.89 15.24
CA VAL A 310 -13.30 -3.77 14.35
C VAL A 310 -13.38 -4.69 13.13
N GLY A 311 -13.02 -4.16 11.95
CA GLY A 311 -12.87 -4.95 10.74
C GLY A 311 -13.19 -4.19 9.45
N ASP A 312 -13.51 -4.93 8.40
CA ASP A 312 -13.95 -4.40 7.10
C ASP A 312 -15.26 -5.09 6.68
N THR A 313 -16.32 -4.30 6.50
CA THR A 313 -17.66 -4.81 6.17
C THR A 313 -17.73 -5.53 4.83
N THR A 314 -16.68 -5.46 4.02
CA THR A 314 -16.58 -6.06 2.67
C THR A 314 -15.54 -7.19 2.56
N ALA A 315 -14.80 -7.48 3.62
CA ALA A 315 -13.79 -8.53 3.69
C ALA A 315 -14.24 -9.71 4.56
N LEU A 316 -13.37 -10.71 4.69
CA LEU A 316 -13.42 -11.77 5.70
C LEU A 316 -12.13 -11.70 6.53
N TRP A 317 -12.22 -11.98 7.82
CA TRP A 317 -11.03 -12.19 8.64
C TRP A 317 -10.35 -13.51 8.25
N PRO A 318 -9.06 -13.53 7.85
CA PRO A 318 -8.29 -14.77 7.84
C PRO A 318 -7.83 -15.11 9.26
N ASP A 319 -7.67 -16.40 9.55
CA ASP A 319 -7.32 -16.85 10.90
C ASP A 319 -5.93 -16.39 11.34
N CYS A 320 -4.98 -16.28 10.41
CA CYS A 320 -3.63 -15.75 10.68
C CYS A 320 -3.60 -14.27 11.12
N TYR A 321 -4.68 -13.50 10.93
CA TYR A 321 -4.80 -12.14 11.47
C TYR A 321 -5.65 -12.11 12.74
N LEU A 322 -6.73 -12.90 12.78
CA LEU A 322 -7.72 -12.84 13.86
C LEU A 322 -7.32 -13.60 15.12
N GLN A 323 -6.67 -14.76 15.01
CA GLN A 323 -6.37 -15.61 16.18
C GLN A 323 -5.60 -14.85 17.27
N ARG A 324 -4.54 -14.12 16.90
CA ARG A 324 -3.73 -13.31 17.83
C ARG A 324 -4.48 -12.14 18.49
N LEU A 325 -5.59 -11.72 17.90
CA LEU A 325 -6.43 -10.65 18.45
C LEU A 325 -7.40 -11.26 19.48
N LEU A 326 -8.02 -12.39 19.15
CA LEU A 326 -8.86 -13.17 20.06
C LEU A 326 -8.08 -13.71 21.29
N GLU A 327 -6.79 -14.02 21.15
CA GLU A 327 -5.94 -14.46 22.26
C GLU A 327 -5.75 -13.41 23.36
N VAL A 328 -5.90 -12.12 23.04
CA VAL A 328 -5.72 -10.99 23.97
C VAL A 328 -7.05 -10.31 24.31
N TYR A 329 -7.90 -10.12 23.30
CA TYR A 329 -9.13 -9.31 23.38
C TYR A 329 -10.37 -10.07 22.82
N PRO A 330 -10.76 -11.21 23.42
CA PRO A 330 -11.80 -12.09 22.91
C PRO A 330 -13.22 -11.50 22.93
N GLU A 331 -13.48 -10.44 23.70
CA GLU A 331 -14.81 -9.82 23.83
C GLU A 331 -15.01 -8.63 22.88
N VAL A 332 -14.05 -8.36 21.99
CA VAL A 332 -14.15 -7.33 20.93
C VAL A 332 -15.01 -7.83 19.77
N HIS A 333 -15.84 -6.98 19.20
CA HIS A 333 -16.71 -7.33 18.07
C HIS A 333 -15.93 -7.33 16.74
N TYR A 334 -15.39 -8.49 16.36
CA TYR A 334 -14.67 -8.68 15.09
C TYR A 334 -15.65 -8.82 13.92
N VAL A 335 -15.87 -7.72 13.19
CA VAL A 335 -16.89 -7.60 12.14
C VAL A 335 -16.33 -7.97 10.75
N GLU A 336 -17.08 -8.76 9.99
CA GLU A 336 -16.80 -9.09 8.58
C GLU A 336 -18.08 -9.23 7.73
N ASN A 337 -17.94 -9.46 6.42
CA ASN A 337 -19.05 -9.50 5.47
C ASN A 337 -20.02 -10.70 5.64
N LEU A 338 -19.52 -11.86 6.07
CA LEU A 338 -20.29 -13.11 6.16
C LEU A 338 -20.53 -13.59 7.60
N GLY A 339 -19.54 -13.44 8.49
CA GLY A 339 -19.61 -13.86 9.88
C GLY A 339 -19.19 -15.31 10.11
N GLY A 340 -19.30 -15.76 11.37
CA GLY A 340 -18.92 -17.09 11.81
C GLY A 340 -18.94 -17.20 13.34
N GLU A 341 -18.20 -18.16 13.89
CA GLU A 341 -18.19 -18.45 15.34
C GLU A 341 -17.69 -17.26 16.17
N ASN A 342 -16.47 -16.80 15.91
CA ASN A 342 -15.83 -15.66 16.60
C ASN A 342 -15.83 -14.40 15.71
N ARG A 343 -16.87 -14.22 14.88
CA ARG A 343 -16.90 -13.26 13.76
C ARG A 343 -18.32 -12.71 13.57
N GLU A 344 -18.54 -11.45 13.93
CA GLU A 344 -19.84 -10.82 13.73
C GLU A 344 -20.07 -10.49 12.24
N ARG A 345 -21.29 -10.74 11.77
CA ARG A 345 -21.70 -10.37 10.41
C ARG A 345 -22.14 -8.91 10.40
N ALA A 346 -21.46 -8.07 9.61
CA ALA A 346 -21.87 -6.68 9.37
C ALA A 346 -23.32 -6.62 8.85
N GLU A 347 -24.17 -5.75 9.38
CA GLU A 347 -25.52 -5.52 8.84
C GLU A 347 -25.80 -4.03 8.68
N PHE A 348 -26.75 -3.70 7.81
CA PHE A 348 -27.26 -2.33 7.67
C PHE A 348 -27.98 -1.88 8.95
N SER A 349 -27.90 -0.58 9.24
CA SER A 349 -28.84 0.12 10.13
C SER A 349 -30.00 0.68 9.31
N GLU A 350 -30.88 1.47 9.96
CA GLU A 350 -31.93 2.23 9.28
C GLU A 350 -31.49 3.64 8.86
N VAL A 351 -30.24 4.05 9.15
CA VAL A 351 -29.68 5.35 8.77
C VAL A 351 -29.36 5.36 7.27
N PRO A 352 -30.06 6.15 6.43
CA PRO A 352 -29.80 6.22 5.00
C PRO A 352 -28.50 6.98 4.71
N LEU A 353 -27.85 6.67 3.59
CA LEU A 353 -26.82 7.51 2.98
C LEU A 353 -27.26 7.89 1.57
N TYR A 354 -27.26 9.20 1.30
CA TYR A 354 -27.54 9.78 0.00
C TYR A 354 -26.24 10.04 -0.77
N TRP A 355 -26.36 10.09 -2.09
CA TRP A 355 -25.25 10.40 -3.00
C TRP A 355 -25.56 11.75 -3.65
N SER A 356 -24.63 12.69 -3.56
CA SER A 356 -24.85 14.11 -3.92
C SER A 356 -24.79 14.38 -5.43
N THR A 357 -25.44 13.52 -6.22
CA THR A 357 -25.30 13.44 -7.68
C THR A 357 -26.62 12.94 -8.30
N PRO A 358 -27.17 13.60 -9.34
CA PRO A 358 -28.42 13.16 -9.98
C PRO A 358 -28.30 11.77 -10.64
N GLU A 359 -27.09 11.30 -10.94
CA GLU A 359 -26.78 9.96 -11.45
C GLU A 359 -27.10 8.83 -10.45
N ALA A 360 -27.44 9.16 -9.20
CA ALA A 360 -27.95 8.22 -8.21
C ALA A 360 -29.50 8.11 -8.22
N GLU A 361 -30.23 8.94 -8.97
CA GLU A 361 -31.70 8.85 -9.05
C GLU A 361 -32.15 7.47 -9.58
N GLY A 362 -33.09 6.84 -8.89
CA GLY A 362 -33.57 5.49 -9.23
C GLY A 362 -32.58 4.35 -8.92
N THR A 363 -31.46 4.63 -8.27
CA THR A 363 -30.61 3.59 -7.67
C THR A 363 -31.20 3.07 -6.35
N LEU A 364 -30.65 1.97 -5.83
CA LEU A 364 -31.00 1.47 -4.51
C LEU A 364 -30.37 2.35 -3.43
N GLN A 365 -31.18 2.72 -2.44
CA GLN A 365 -30.76 3.41 -1.23
C GLN A 365 -29.63 2.63 -0.52
N ASP A 366 -28.50 3.30 -0.33
CA ASP A 366 -27.45 2.85 0.58
C ASP A 366 -27.81 3.23 2.03
N TYR A 367 -27.32 2.46 2.99
CA TYR A 367 -27.52 2.67 4.43
C TYR A 367 -26.19 2.48 5.17
N ILE A 368 -25.99 3.21 6.26
CA ILE A 368 -24.81 3.06 7.12
C ILE A 368 -24.88 1.72 7.86
N PRO A 369 -23.83 0.89 7.85
CA PRO A 369 -23.78 -0.33 8.66
C PRO A 369 -23.85 -0.05 10.17
N ARG A 370 -24.52 -0.96 10.90
CA ARG A 370 -24.82 -0.86 12.33
C ARG A 370 -23.61 -0.46 13.18
N MET A 371 -22.44 -1.04 12.90
CA MET A 371 -21.22 -0.74 13.66
C MET A 371 -20.85 0.75 13.66
N PHE A 372 -21.12 1.50 12.58
CA PHE A 372 -20.81 2.94 12.49
C PHE A 372 -21.99 3.81 12.98
N ALA A 373 -23.22 3.40 12.65
CA ALA A 373 -24.43 4.09 13.13
C ALA A 373 -24.54 4.06 14.67
N GLU A 374 -24.25 2.92 15.31
CA GLU A 374 -24.28 2.77 16.77
C GLU A 374 -22.99 3.23 17.47
N ALA A 375 -21.95 3.63 16.73
CA ALA A 375 -20.72 4.16 17.31
C ALA A 375 -20.88 5.60 17.83
N SER A 376 -20.16 5.91 18.90
CA SER A 376 -19.87 7.28 19.34
C SER A 376 -18.64 7.87 18.66
N TYR A 377 -17.71 7.03 18.21
CA TYR A 377 -16.43 7.42 17.60
C TYR A 377 -16.06 6.42 16.51
N VAL A 378 -15.56 6.89 15.38
CA VAL A 378 -14.99 6.05 14.31
C VAL A 378 -13.48 6.23 14.26
N ILE A 379 -12.74 5.14 14.05
CA ILE A 379 -11.32 5.16 13.72
C ILE A 379 -11.15 4.56 12.33
N ASN A 380 -10.50 5.29 11.43
CA ASN A 380 -10.33 4.90 10.03
C ASN A 380 -8.88 4.48 9.80
N PHE A 381 -8.63 3.17 9.69
CA PHE A 381 -7.29 2.59 9.55
C PHE A 381 -7.12 2.01 8.13
N THR A 382 -6.28 2.66 7.32
CA THR A 382 -5.99 2.24 5.94
C THR A 382 -4.56 1.73 5.77
N THR A 383 -4.29 1.06 4.65
CA THR A 383 -2.93 0.79 4.16
C THR A 383 -2.42 1.95 3.29
N LEU A 384 -1.12 2.18 3.29
CA LEU A 384 -0.43 3.12 2.40
C LEU A 384 -0.29 2.50 0.99
N LYS A 385 -1.15 2.84 0.03
CA LYS A 385 -1.06 2.25 -1.33
C LYS A 385 -1.59 3.07 -2.51
N GLY A 386 -1.03 2.77 -3.68
CA GLY A 386 -1.48 3.28 -4.98
C GLY A 386 -2.76 2.61 -5.53
N HIS A 387 -3.29 3.12 -6.65
CA HIS A 387 -4.49 2.63 -7.33
C HIS A 387 -4.60 3.12 -8.78
N SER A 388 -5.52 2.55 -9.59
CA SER A 388 -5.91 3.08 -10.92
C SER A 388 -6.39 4.54 -10.93
N SER A 389 -6.72 5.09 -9.76
CA SER A 389 -7.21 6.46 -9.54
C SER A 389 -6.23 7.21 -8.61
N GLY A 390 -4.94 6.97 -8.82
CA GLY A 390 -3.83 7.47 -8.01
C GLY A 390 -3.60 6.69 -6.73
N VAL A 391 -4.42 6.90 -5.71
CA VAL A 391 -4.18 6.39 -4.34
C VAL A 391 -5.38 5.61 -3.76
N THR A 392 -5.17 5.02 -2.59
CA THR A 392 -6.24 4.55 -1.68
C THR A 392 -5.79 4.75 -0.25
N LEU A 393 -6.36 5.77 0.38
CA LEU A 393 -6.04 6.25 1.72
C LEU A 393 -7.36 6.34 2.53
N CYS A 394 -7.40 7.11 3.63
CA CYS A 394 -8.48 7.04 4.63
C CYS A 394 -9.86 7.35 4.02
N GLY A 395 -10.00 8.43 3.25
CA GLY A 395 -11.27 8.79 2.62
C GLY A 395 -11.80 7.65 1.73
N LYS A 396 -10.91 7.07 0.91
CA LYS A 396 -11.27 5.95 0.02
C LYS A 396 -11.43 4.61 0.74
N ASN A 397 -10.91 4.43 1.95
CA ASN A 397 -11.14 3.23 2.77
C ASN A 397 -12.64 3.08 3.16
N LEU A 398 -13.38 4.19 3.21
CA LEU A 398 -14.82 4.20 3.47
C LEU A 398 -15.65 3.57 2.33
N TYR A 399 -15.08 3.36 1.14
CA TYR A 399 -15.71 2.53 0.10
C TYR A 399 -15.93 1.07 0.55
N GLY A 400 -15.16 0.58 1.53
CA GLY A 400 -15.36 -0.72 2.19
C GLY A 400 -16.29 -0.67 3.41
N ALA A 401 -16.90 0.48 3.73
CA ALA A 401 -17.74 0.68 4.91
C ALA A 401 -19.26 0.57 4.63
N LEU A 402 -19.65 0.00 3.48
CA LEU A 402 -21.06 -0.04 3.01
C LEU A 402 -21.63 -1.46 2.85
N ILE A 403 -20.91 -2.53 3.24
CA ILE A 403 -21.21 -3.96 3.02
C ILE A 403 -21.25 -4.39 1.53
N ARG A 404 -21.81 -3.56 0.64
CA ARG A 404 -21.84 -3.72 -0.82
C ARG A 404 -20.63 -3.05 -1.48
N MET A 405 -20.08 -3.72 -2.48
CA MET A 405 -18.94 -3.25 -3.26
C MET A 405 -19.21 -1.93 -4.00
N PRO A 406 -18.18 -1.07 -4.18
CA PRO A 406 -18.20 0.08 -5.10
C PRO A 406 -18.70 -0.22 -6.52
N ASN A 407 -18.53 -1.45 -7.00
CA ASN A 407 -19.00 -1.90 -8.32
C ASN A 407 -20.47 -2.42 -8.32
N ARG A 408 -21.23 -2.13 -7.25
CA ARG A 408 -22.62 -2.52 -6.95
C ARG A 408 -22.87 -3.98 -6.55
N HIS A 409 -21.81 -4.77 -6.32
CA HIS A 409 -21.94 -6.17 -5.92
C HIS A 409 -22.24 -6.32 -4.42
N TYR A 410 -23.33 -7.00 -4.08
CA TYR A 410 -23.75 -7.33 -2.71
C TYR A 410 -23.65 -8.85 -2.49
N ARG A 411 -22.83 -9.21 -1.49
CA ARG A 411 -22.53 -10.57 -0.97
C ARG A 411 -22.67 -11.70 -2.01
N ASN A 412 -23.71 -12.52 -1.89
CA ASN A 412 -23.99 -13.66 -2.79
C ASN A 412 -25.16 -13.39 -3.74
N GLU A 413 -25.96 -12.35 -3.46
CA GLU A 413 -27.12 -11.90 -4.21
C GLU A 413 -26.75 -11.35 -5.59
N GLY A 414 -25.54 -10.83 -5.76
CA GLY A 414 -25.00 -10.38 -7.04
C GLY A 414 -24.87 -8.87 -7.17
N LYS A 415 -24.84 -8.38 -8.41
CA LYS A 415 -24.87 -6.93 -8.67
C LYS A 415 -26.30 -6.41 -8.63
N LEU A 416 -26.59 -5.58 -7.64
CA LEU A 416 -27.87 -4.90 -7.48
C LEU A 416 -27.79 -3.48 -8.07
N ASN A 417 -28.89 -2.72 -8.06
CA ASN A 417 -28.94 -1.40 -8.69
C ASN A 417 -28.47 -0.25 -7.76
N TYR A 418 -27.46 -0.46 -6.92
CA TYR A 418 -26.81 0.63 -6.17
C TYR A 418 -26.15 1.66 -7.09
N TYR A 419 -25.80 2.83 -6.57
CA TYR A 419 -24.92 3.76 -7.29
C TYR A 419 -23.50 3.16 -7.45
N ASN A 420 -22.83 3.44 -8.56
CA ASN A 420 -21.56 2.79 -8.94
C ASN A 420 -20.37 3.69 -8.63
N LEU A 421 -19.83 3.60 -7.40
CA LEU A 421 -18.79 4.50 -6.88
C LEU A 421 -17.47 4.49 -7.68
N HIS A 422 -17.26 3.51 -8.56
CA HIS A 422 -16.14 3.54 -9.50
C HIS A 422 -16.26 4.60 -10.61
N LEU A 423 -17.46 5.14 -10.89
CA LEU A 423 -17.65 6.18 -11.92
C LEU A 423 -17.19 7.56 -11.44
N SER A 424 -17.39 7.86 -10.15
CA SER A 424 -16.90 9.07 -9.48
C SER A 424 -15.39 9.02 -9.16
N LEU A 425 -14.70 7.90 -9.38
CA LEU A 425 -13.25 7.83 -9.19
C LEU A 425 -12.49 8.45 -10.38
N PRO A 426 -11.36 9.14 -10.13
CA PRO A 426 -10.46 9.62 -11.17
C PRO A 426 -10.05 8.52 -12.15
N ASN A 427 -10.26 8.75 -13.45
CA ASN A 427 -9.92 7.82 -14.51
C ASN A 427 -9.81 8.53 -15.88
N LYS A 428 -8.75 8.20 -16.62
CA LYS A 428 -8.45 8.70 -17.97
C LYS A 428 -9.60 8.67 -18.99
N GLU A 429 -10.41 7.60 -19.01
CA GLU A 429 -11.44 7.37 -20.02
C GLU A 429 -12.76 8.10 -19.75
N TRP A 430 -13.12 8.35 -18.48
CA TRP A 430 -14.45 8.88 -18.12
C TRP A 430 -14.49 10.01 -17.08
N SER A 431 -13.44 10.21 -16.26
CA SER A 431 -13.33 11.33 -15.31
C SER A 431 -11.85 11.69 -15.04
N PRO A 432 -11.12 12.21 -16.05
CA PRO A 432 -9.81 12.81 -15.84
C PRO A 432 -9.94 14.25 -15.32
N GLY A 433 -8.91 14.72 -14.64
CA GLY A 433 -8.82 16.10 -14.16
C GLY A 433 -9.63 16.40 -12.90
N MET A 434 -9.71 17.69 -12.61
CA MET A 434 -10.26 18.27 -11.38
C MET A 434 -11.68 18.82 -11.57
N GLY A 435 -12.40 19.03 -10.47
CA GLY A 435 -13.73 19.63 -10.46
C GLY A 435 -14.85 18.67 -10.87
N HIS A 436 -14.76 17.41 -10.47
CA HIS A 436 -15.85 16.44 -10.61
C HIS A 436 -16.41 16.07 -9.24
N TYR A 437 -17.70 15.72 -9.18
CA TYR A 437 -18.28 15.09 -7.99
C TYR A 437 -17.49 13.83 -7.60
N ARG A 438 -17.06 13.76 -6.34
CA ARG A 438 -16.34 12.62 -5.77
C ARG A 438 -17.14 12.03 -4.61
N ALA A 439 -17.78 10.88 -4.84
CA ALA A 439 -18.52 10.11 -3.82
C ALA A 439 -17.68 9.65 -2.58
N ILE A 440 -16.39 9.95 -2.55
CA ILE A 440 -15.56 9.83 -1.34
C ILE A 440 -15.95 10.91 -0.32
N VAL A 441 -16.30 12.12 -0.78
CA VAL A 441 -16.62 13.28 0.06
C VAL A 441 -17.92 13.07 0.83
N ASP A 442 -18.97 12.52 0.20
CA ASP A 442 -20.21 12.11 0.89
C ASP A 442 -19.91 11.19 2.08
N LEU A 443 -19.06 10.18 1.88
CA LEU A 443 -18.68 9.23 2.93
C LEU A 443 -17.83 9.88 4.04
N MET A 444 -16.95 10.83 3.69
CA MET A 444 -16.15 11.60 4.64
C MET A 444 -16.98 12.63 5.43
N GLY A 445 -18.06 13.14 4.85
CA GLY A 445 -18.95 14.12 5.48
C GLY A 445 -20.07 13.51 6.32
N HIS A 446 -20.63 12.37 5.90
CA HIS A 446 -21.83 11.77 6.49
C HIS A 446 -21.76 11.70 8.03
N PRO A 447 -22.72 12.28 8.77
CA PRO A 447 -22.66 12.41 10.23
C PRO A 447 -22.38 11.08 10.95
N ASP A 448 -23.14 10.03 10.64
CA ASP A 448 -22.97 8.70 11.25
C ASP A 448 -21.81 7.84 10.71
N LEU A 449 -20.96 8.37 9.83
CA LEU A 449 -19.77 7.69 9.33
C LEU A 449 -18.53 8.60 9.40
N GLY A 450 -18.27 9.39 8.37
CA GLY A 450 -17.09 10.24 8.30
C GLY A 450 -17.07 11.34 9.36
N GLY A 451 -18.23 11.95 9.66
CA GLY A 451 -18.37 12.98 10.70
C GLY A 451 -17.96 12.52 12.10
N LYS A 452 -18.17 11.23 12.40
CA LYS A 452 -17.75 10.54 13.64
C LYS A 452 -16.26 10.18 13.70
N THR A 453 -15.46 10.46 12.68
CA THR A 453 -14.04 10.03 12.65
C THR A 453 -13.20 10.79 13.67
N LEU A 454 -12.84 10.11 14.77
CA LEU A 454 -12.01 10.61 15.87
C LEU A 454 -10.52 10.65 15.49
N LEU A 455 -10.10 9.67 14.69
CA LEU A 455 -8.71 9.40 14.35
C LEU A 455 -8.63 8.67 13.00
N CYS A 456 -7.82 9.21 12.10
CA CYS A 456 -7.38 8.55 10.88
C CYS A 456 -5.96 7.98 11.09
N LEU A 457 -5.72 6.79 10.56
CA LEU A 457 -4.47 6.04 10.65
C LEU A 457 -4.10 5.47 9.28
N VAL A 458 -2.83 5.63 8.88
CA VAL A 458 -2.28 4.95 7.69
C VAL A 458 -1.16 4.04 8.13
N ASP A 459 -1.37 2.73 7.97
CA ASP A 459 -0.32 1.71 8.10
C ASP A 459 0.61 1.80 6.88
N GLY A 460 1.87 2.13 7.16
CA GLY A 460 2.96 2.20 6.20
C GLY A 460 4.18 1.40 6.66
N LEU A 461 4.00 0.35 7.47
CA LEU A 461 5.07 -0.63 7.75
C LEU A 461 5.60 -1.19 6.43
N TYR A 462 4.66 -1.61 5.60
CA TYR A 462 4.83 -1.92 4.19
C TYR A 462 3.92 -1.00 3.38
N ALA A 463 4.26 -0.74 2.12
CA ALA A 463 3.44 0.07 1.23
C ALA A 463 3.07 -0.70 -0.04
N GLY A 464 1.80 -0.64 -0.42
CA GLY A 464 1.25 -1.32 -1.59
C GLY A 464 1.50 -0.53 -2.87
N TYR A 465 2.30 -1.09 -3.79
CA TYR A 465 2.60 -0.43 -5.07
C TYR A 465 1.34 -0.11 -5.90
N TYR A 466 0.25 -0.85 -5.72
CA TYR A 466 -0.94 -0.73 -6.55
C TYR A 466 -2.22 -1.16 -5.81
N SER A 467 -3.38 -1.15 -6.48
CA SER A 467 -4.69 -1.37 -5.86
C SER A 467 -4.82 -2.71 -5.14
N ASP A 468 -4.10 -3.72 -5.63
CA ASP A 468 -3.98 -5.08 -5.09
C ASP A 468 -3.03 -5.19 -3.90
N ALA A 469 -2.49 -4.07 -3.42
CA ALA A 469 -1.61 -3.97 -2.25
C ALA A 469 -0.38 -4.90 -2.30
N LYS A 470 0.21 -5.13 -3.48
CA LYS A 470 1.52 -5.81 -3.55
C LYS A 470 2.59 -4.94 -2.88
N PRO A 471 3.24 -5.38 -1.79
CA PRO A 471 4.25 -4.59 -1.10
C PRO A 471 5.51 -4.40 -1.95
N ARG A 472 6.20 -3.26 -1.77
CA ARG A 472 7.55 -3.01 -2.29
C ARG A 472 8.38 -2.16 -1.32
N PRO A 473 9.70 -2.40 -1.20
CA PRO A 473 10.62 -1.48 -0.53
C PRO A 473 10.68 -0.12 -1.25
N TRP A 474 10.91 0.94 -0.48
CA TRP A 474 10.97 2.34 -0.91
C TRP A 474 12.42 2.81 -1.04
N LYS A 475 12.72 3.49 -2.13
CA LYS A 475 14.07 4.00 -2.45
C LYS A 475 14.30 5.43 -1.97
N SER A 476 13.25 6.19 -1.76
CA SER A 476 13.33 7.57 -1.27
C SER A 476 13.89 7.64 0.16
N PRO A 477 14.73 8.64 0.49
CA PRO A 477 15.13 8.87 1.88
C PRO A 477 13.93 9.25 2.77
N PRO A 478 13.85 8.74 4.02
CA PRO A 478 14.90 8.05 4.78
C PRO A 478 14.95 6.52 4.59
N PHE A 479 14.08 5.94 3.75
CA PHE A 479 13.89 4.49 3.63
C PHE A 479 15.01 3.86 2.79
N GLY A 480 15.33 4.46 1.64
CA GLY A 480 16.40 3.99 0.75
C GLY A 480 17.50 5.01 0.49
N ASP A 481 18.48 4.59 -0.33
CA ASP A 481 19.61 5.41 -0.79
C ASP A 481 19.42 5.99 -2.21
N GLY A 482 18.25 5.75 -2.82
CA GLY A 482 17.91 6.08 -4.21
C GLY A 482 18.14 4.94 -5.21
N GLU A 483 19.03 3.98 -4.93
CA GLU A 483 19.29 2.80 -5.75
C GLU A 483 18.74 1.51 -5.08
N THR A 484 19.07 1.32 -3.81
CA THR A 484 18.54 0.32 -2.87
C THR A 484 17.33 0.92 -2.14
N GLY A 485 16.38 0.07 -1.75
CA GLY A 485 15.24 0.49 -0.95
C GLY A 485 14.96 -0.49 0.19
N ASP A 486 14.37 0.04 1.26
CA ASP A 486 13.99 -0.68 2.48
C ASP A 486 12.48 -0.53 2.73
N TRP A 487 11.91 -1.26 3.67
CA TRP A 487 10.49 -1.14 4.00
C TRP A 487 10.19 0.22 4.65
N PRO A 488 9.08 0.89 4.27
CA PRO A 488 8.81 2.24 4.75
C PRO A 488 8.61 2.35 6.27
N SER A 489 8.41 1.25 7.01
CA SER A 489 8.56 1.20 8.49
C SER A 489 7.81 2.31 9.24
N SER A 490 6.62 2.68 8.73
CA SER A 490 5.94 3.94 9.05
C SER A 490 4.52 3.77 9.59
N LEU A 491 4.08 4.76 10.38
CA LEU A 491 2.69 4.94 10.79
C LEU A 491 2.34 6.43 10.67
N PHE A 492 1.22 6.75 10.02
CA PHE A 492 0.70 8.12 9.97
C PHE A 492 -0.57 8.24 10.80
N LEU A 493 -0.73 9.36 11.51
CA LEU A 493 -1.88 9.62 12.40
C LEU A 493 -2.37 11.07 12.27
N SER A 494 -3.68 11.28 12.25
CA SER A 494 -4.29 12.62 12.34
C SER A 494 -5.74 12.56 12.83
N GLN A 495 -6.26 13.68 13.33
CA GLN A 495 -7.72 13.88 13.48
C GLN A 495 -8.32 14.61 12.27
N ASP A 496 -7.50 15.03 11.31
CA ASP A 496 -7.91 15.68 10.08
C ASP A 496 -7.84 14.66 8.92
N PRO A 497 -9.00 14.29 8.33
CA PRO A 497 -9.06 13.23 7.32
C PRO A 497 -8.59 13.70 5.94
N VAL A 498 -8.49 15.01 5.70
CA VAL A 498 -7.99 15.57 4.44
C VAL A 498 -6.46 15.74 4.51
N ALA A 499 -5.95 16.25 5.63
CA ALA A 499 -4.52 16.47 5.82
C ALA A 499 -3.72 15.17 5.78
N ILE A 500 -4.21 14.10 6.43
CA ILE A 500 -3.52 12.80 6.43
C ILE A 500 -3.45 12.16 5.04
N ASP A 501 -4.54 12.26 4.26
CA ASP A 501 -4.57 11.73 2.90
C ASP A 501 -3.75 12.61 1.94
N SER A 502 -3.64 13.92 2.20
CA SER A 502 -2.71 14.83 1.50
C SER A 502 -1.25 14.43 1.74
N VAL A 503 -0.86 14.23 3.01
CA VAL A 503 0.50 13.81 3.36
C VAL A 503 0.81 12.44 2.77
N ALA A 504 -0.06 11.44 2.99
CA ALA A 504 0.18 10.10 2.48
C ALA A 504 0.14 10.02 0.93
N HIS A 505 -0.58 10.92 0.26
CA HIS A 505 -0.50 11.13 -1.18
C HIS A 505 0.89 11.62 -1.60
N ASP A 506 1.42 12.67 -0.96
CA ASP A 506 2.73 13.23 -1.28
C ASP A 506 3.88 12.22 -1.08
N PHE A 507 3.79 11.41 -0.03
CA PHE A 507 4.69 10.27 0.19
C PHE A 507 4.62 9.24 -0.96
N LEU A 508 3.43 8.83 -1.38
CA LEU A 508 3.26 7.90 -2.51
C LEU A 508 3.69 8.52 -3.86
N LEU A 509 3.50 9.83 -4.04
CA LEU A 509 3.84 10.55 -5.26
C LEU A 509 5.35 10.67 -5.44
N ALA A 510 6.10 10.94 -4.37
CA ALA A 510 7.56 11.02 -4.42
C ALA A 510 8.24 9.66 -4.70
N GLU A 511 7.62 8.55 -4.29
CA GLU A 511 8.17 7.21 -4.51
C GLU A 511 7.69 6.58 -5.84
N TRP A 512 6.40 6.68 -6.19
CA TRP A 512 5.79 6.04 -7.37
C TRP A 512 4.93 7.03 -8.21
N PRO A 513 5.51 8.10 -8.77
CA PRO A 513 4.76 9.13 -9.50
C PRO A 513 4.01 8.59 -10.73
N GLU A 514 4.51 7.53 -11.36
CA GLU A 514 3.82 6.85 -12.47
C GLU A 514 2.52 6.15 -12.05
N VAL A 515 2.43 5.67 -10.80
CA VAL A 515 1.20 5.07 -10.26
C VAL A 515 0.24 6.16 -9.80
N VAL A 516 0.74 7.13 -9.02
CA VAL A 516 -0.12 8.16 -8.42
C VAL A 516 -0.79 9.05 -9.48
N THR A 517 -0.14 9.29 -10.62
CA THR A 517 -0.71 10.17 -11.68
C THR A 517 -1.16 9.45 -12.95
N GLY A 518 -0.76 8.19 -13.14
CA GLY A 518 -1.15 7.39 -14.30
C GLY A 518 -2.10 6.23 -13.98
N GLY A 519 -2.12 5.77 -12.72
CA GLY A 519 -2.89 4.63 -12.26
C GLY A 519 -2.49 3.31 -12.91
N VAL A 520 -2.97 3.07 -14.13
CA VAL A 520 -2.69 1.90 -14.98
C VAL A 520 -2.40 2.24 -16.44
N HIS A 521 -2.43 3.52 -16.81
CA HIS A 521 -2.40 3.96 -18.21
C HIS A 521 -1.03 4.52 -18.61
N GLU A 522 -0.81 5.82 -18.44
CA GLU A 522 0.50 6.47 -18.62
C GLU A 522 0.67 7.61 -17.60
N PRO A 523 1.91 7.96 -17.19
CA PRO A 523 2.14 9.02 -16.21
C PRO A 523 1.45 10.33 -16.58
N GLY A 524 0.76 10.94 -15.61
CA GLY A 524 -0.05 12.14 -15.80
C GLY A 524 -1.42 11.94 -16.47
N SER A 525 -1.85 10.70 -16.79
CA SER A 525 -3.15 10.47 -17.47
C SER A 525 -4.40 10.71 -16.61
N LEU A 526 -4.25 10.92 -15.30
CA LEU A 526 -5.33 11.37 -14.43
C LEU A 526 -5.51 12.89 -14.44
N GLU A 527 -4.58 13.63 -15.07
CA GLU A 527 -4.63 15.09 -15.31
C GLU A 527 -4.83 15.95 -14.05
N GLY A 528 -4.28 15.50 -12.90
CA GLY A 528 -4.46 16.10 -11.57
C GLY A 528 -5.48 15.36 -10.70
N GLY A 529 -6.42 14.64 -11.34
CA GLY A 529 -7.59 14.06 -10.69
C GLY A 529 -7.32 13.17 -9.47
N GLN A 530 -6.10 12.63 -9.30
CA GLN A 530 -5.72 11.84 -8.13
C GLN A 530 -5.94 12.55 -6.78
N GLU A 531 -5.83 13.89 -6.74
CA GLU A 531 -6.04 14.72 -5.55
C GLU A 531 -7.42 15.43 -5.52
N ASP A 532 -8.26 15.25 -6.54
CA ASP A 532 -9.52 15.99 -6.70
C ASP A 532 -10.48 15.84 -5.51
N TYR A 533 -10.55 14.65 -4.91
CA TYR A 533 -11.38 14.44 -3.71
C TYR A 533 -10.86 15.18 -2.47
N LEU A 534 -9.58 15.57 -2.44
CA LEU A 534 -9.00 16.39 -1.36
C LEU A 534 -9.35 17.86 -1.57
N HIS A 535 -9.32 18.36 -2.81
CA HIS A 535 -9.85 19.68 -3.15
C HIS A 535 -11.35 19.79 -2.84
N GLU A 536 -12.15 18.81 -3.26
CA GLU A 536 -13.59 18.75 -3.02
C GLU A 536 -13.93 18.61 -1.52
N ALA A 537 -13.16 17.82 -0.75
CA ALA A 537 -13.37 17.69 0.71
C ALA A 537 -12.92 18.93 1.50
N ALA A 538 -11.78 19.52 1.14
CA ALA A 538 -11.27 20.74 1.77
C ALA A 538 -12.22 21.93 1.54
N LEU A 539 -12.82 22.01 0.35
CA LEU A 539 -13.71 23.11 -0.05
C LEU A 539 -15.18 22.67 -0.10
N ALA A 540 -15.62 21.73 0.74
CA ALA A 540 -16.94 21.10 0.59
C ALA A 540 -18.15 22.07 0.66
N ASP A 541 -17.99 23.27 1.22
CA ASP A 541 -19.00 24.35 1.18
C ASP A 541 -19.07 25.09 -0.17
N GLN A 542 -17.99 25.11 -0.94
CA GLN A 542 -17.84 25.75 -2.26
C GLN A 542 -16.88 24.94 -3.16
N PRO A 543 -17.20 23.66 -3.48
CA PRO A 543 -16.23 22.76 -4.09
C PRO A 543 -16.01 23.08 -5.58
N PRO A 544 -14.83 22.79 -6.15
CA PRO A 544 -14.53 23.06 -7.56
C PRO A 544 -15.53 22.51 -8.59
N SER A 545 -16.21 21.39 -8.28
CA SER A 545 -17.28 20.80 -9.09
C SER A 545 -18.60 21.57 -9.08
N GLY A 546 -18.82 22.45 -8.09
CA GLY A 546 -20.11 23.07 -7.82
C GLY A 546 -21.17 22.15 -7.19
N THR A 547 -20.77 20.95 -6.74
CA THR A 547 -21.66 20.02 -6.01
C THR A 547 -22.11 20.63 -4.68
N VAL A 548 -23.38 20.45 -4.32
CA VAL A 548 -23.82 20.61 -2.93
C VAL A 548 -23.78 19.22 -2.30
N TYR A 549 -22.77 18.96 -1.49
CA TYR A 549 -22.64 17.66 -0.80
C TYR A 549 -23.61 17.61 0.38
N ASP A 550 -24.62 16.74 0.32
CA ASP A 550 -25.70 16.54 1.29
C ASP A 550 -25.91 15.01 1.49
N PRO A 551 -25.02 14.35 2.28
CA PRO A 551 -24.97 12.89 2.36
C PRO A 551 -26.03 12.27 3.28
N ASP A 552 -26.65 13.03 4.18
CA ASP A 552 -27.74 12.60 5.05
C ASP A 552 -29.13 13.16 4.63
N GLY A 553 -29.18 14.03 3.63
CA GLY A 553 -30.41 14.41 2.93
C GLY A 553 -31.27 15.43 3.66
N ASP A 554 -30.68 16.24 4.53
CA ASP A 554 -31.40 17.25 5.34
C ASP A 554 -31.56 18.60 4.62
N GLY A 555 -30.86 18.80 3.50
CA GLY A 555 -30.84 20.02 2.69
C GLY A 555 -29.71 21.01 3.05
N VAL A 556 -28.78 20.64 3.93
CA VAL A 556 -27.64 21.47 4.35
C VAL A 556 -26.35 20.93 3.75
N GLY A 557 -25.72 21.73 2.89
CA GLY A 557 -24.41 21.40 2.31
C GLY A 557 -23.31 21.28 3.37
N LEU A 558 -22.43 20.29 3.20
CA LEU A 558 -21.23 20.10 4.02
C LEU A 558 -20.37 21.37 4.13
N SER A 559 -19.61 21.47 5.22
CA SER A 559 -18.48 22.41 5.33
C SER A 559 -17.15 21.69 5.14
N SER A 560 -16.10 22.44 4.76
CA SER A 560 -14.68 22.05 4.79
C SER A 560 -14.37 20.90 5.79
N LEU A 561 -14.07 19.71 5.27
CA LEU A 561 -13.85 18.49 6.06
C LEU A 561 -12.44 18.37 6.66
N GLY A 562 -11.54 19.30 6.31
CA GLY A 562 -10.14 19.34 6.75
C GLY A 562 -9.34 20.32 5.88
N VAL A 563 -8.01 20.25 5.96
CA VAL A 563 -7.09 21.07 5.13
C VAL A 563 -6.34 20.25 4.08
N HIS A 564 -6.23 20.80 2.86
CA HIS A 564 -5.41 20.26 1.78
C HIS A 564 -4.34 21.26 1.34
N GLU A 565 -3.08 20.82 1.32
CA GLU A 565 -1.96 21.42 0.61
C GLU A 565 -0.86 20.37 0.42
N HIS A 566 0.17 20.71 -0.36
CA HIS A 566 1.36 19.89 -0.58
C HIS A 566 2.57 20.46 0.16
N TRP A 567 3.61 19.65 0.37
CA TRP A 567 4.87 20.14 0.94
C TRP A 567 5.67 21.06 -0.01
N ASP A 568 6.72 21.67 0.52
CA ASP A 568 7.68 22.47 -0.23
C ASP A 568 8.64 21.66 -1.11
N SER A 569 9.05 20.47 -0.68
CA SER A 569 9.84 19.50 -1.45
C SER A 569 9.85 18.11 -0.79
N PRO A 570 10.08 17.02 -1.55
CA PRO A 570 10.15 15.67 -0.99
C PRO A 570 11.38 15.45 -0.08
N GLU A 571 12.42 16.28 -0.16
CA GLU A 571 13.57 16.21 0.76
C GLU A 571 13.23 16.75 2.15
N THR A 572 12.56 17.91 2.22
CA THR A 572 12.34 18.61 3.51
C THR A 572 10.96 18.36 4.10
N LYS A 573 9.96 18.06 3.26
CA LYS A 573 8.59 17.66 3.63
C LYS A 573 7.90 18.68 4.54
N ARG A 574 8.09 19.99 4.31
CA ARG A 574 7.50 21.07 5.13
C ARG A 574 6.25 21.63 4.48
N TYR A 575 5.17 21.68 5.26
CA TYR A 575 3.89 22.29 4.90
C TYR A 575 3.78 23.71 5.49
N SER A 576 2.70 24.46 5.22
CA SER A 576 2.60 25.88 5.60
C SER A 576 2.81 26.12 7.10
N ARG A 577 2.26 25.28 8.00
CA ARG A 577 2.50 25.44 9.44
C ARG A 577 3.91 25.03 9.87
N ASN A 578 4.60 24.15 9.13
CA ASN A 578 6.03 23.89 9.33
C ASN A 578 6.92 25.07 8.88
N LEU A 579 6.42 25.94 8.00
CA LEU A 579 7.10 27.14 7.50
C LEU A 579 6.77 28.40 8.33
N GLY A 580 5.86 28.30 9.30
CA GLY A 580 5.50 29.38 10.24
C GLY A 580 4.17 30.08 9.98
N SER A 581 3.32 29.55 9.09
CA SER A 581 1.92 30.00 8.96
C SER A 581 1.06 29.52 10.13
N ASP A 582 0.02 30.29 10.48
CA ASP A 582 -0.97 29.88 11.48
C ASP A 582 -1.91 28.78 10.97
N GLU A 583 -2.26 28.82 9.68
CA GLU A 583 -3.13 27.84 8.98
C GLU A 583 -2.31 26.97 7.99
N GLY A 584 -2.85 25.80 7.64
CA GLY A 584 -2.21 24.79 6.80
C GLY A 584 -2.06 23.42 7.46
N ILE A 585 -1.28 22.53 6.84
CA ILE A 585 -0.84 21.25 7.38
C ILE A 585 0.41 21.46 8.25
N GLU A 586 0.55 20.65 9.29
CA GLU A 586 1.78 20.51 10.10
C GLU A 586 2.22 19.05 10.10
N LEU A 587 3.28 18.71 9.37
CA LEU A 587 3.89 17.39 9.46
C LEU A 587 4.83 17.33 10.67
N VAL A 588 4.53 16.43 11.62
CA VAL A 588 5.38 16.13 12.78
C VAL A 588 6.08 14.78 12.56
N ALA A 589 7.35 14.83 12.14
CA ALA A 589 8.15 13.63 11.91
C ALA A 589 8.76 13.10 13.22
N VAL A 590 8.26 11.95 13.68
CA VAL A 590 8.78 11.22 14.85
C VAL A 590 9.73 10.13 14.38
N ARG A 591 11.04 10.35 14.55
CA ARG A 591 12.05 9.30 14.39
C ARG A 591 12.21 8.56 15.71
N LEU A 592 11.81 7.29 15.75
CA LEU A 592 12.28 6.40 16.79
C LEU A 592 13.68 5.90 16.38
N PRO A 593 14.66 5.90 17.29
CA PRO A 593 15.93 5.24 17.02
C PRO A 593 15.68 3.73 17.00
N MET A 594 16.37 3.02 16.10
CA MET A 594 16.49 1.55 16.20
C MET A 594 16.85 1.18 17.64
N THR A 595 16.18 0.17 18.20
CA THR A 595 16.30 -0.26 19.61
C THR A 595 17.76 -0.19 20.07
N PRO A 596 18.12 0.76 20.97
CA PRO A 596 19.52 1.08 21.22
C PRO A 596 20.22 -0.13 21.82
N LEU A 597 21.25 -0.62 21.13
CA LEU A 597 21.97 -1.85 21.47
C LEU A 597 22.50 -1.83 22.91
N ARG A 598 21.80 -2.51 23.81
CA ARG A 598 22.21 -2.69 25.20
C ARG A 598 23.09 -3.92 25.33
N ILE A 599 24.33 -3.71 25.76
CA ILE A 599 25.11 -4.77 26.41
C ILE A 599 24.96 -4.55 27.91
N GLU A 600 24.43 -5.53 28.62
CA GLU A 600 24.50 -5.60 30.07
C GLU A 600 25.77 -6.36 30.49
N LEU A 601 26.36 -5.95 31.61
CA LEU A 601 27.55 -6.59 32.18
C LEU A 601 27.21 -7.14 33.56
N HIS A 602 27.16 -8.47 33.66
CA HIS A 602 26.74 -9.20 34.86
C HIS A 602 27.94 -9.85 35.54
N HIS A 603 27.98 -9.78 36.88
CA HIS A 603 29.05 -10.32 37.73
C HIS A 603 28.52 -11.42 38.63
N GLU A 604 28.91 -12.68 38.38
CA GLU A 604 28.53 -13.83 39.20
C GLU A 604 29.73 -14.75 39.45
N ALA A 605 29.88 -15.25 40.67
CA ALA A 605 30.87 -16.28 41.04
C ALA A 605 32.33 -16.01 40.60
N GLY A 606 32.73 -14.74 40.46
CA GLY A 606 34.07 -14.33 39.99
C GLY A 606 34.23 -14.29 38.47
N GLN A 607 33.15 -14.50 37.71
CA GLN A 607 33.08 -14.39 36.26
C GLN A 607 32.41 -13.07 35.83
N VAL A 608 32.69 -12.65 34.59
CA VAL A 608 32.02 -11.52 33.92
C VAL A 608 31.26 -12.07 32.72
N ARG A 609 29.98 -11.71 32.59
CA ARG A 609 29.17 -11.99 31.39
C ARG A 609 28.80 -10.69 30.70
N LEU A 610 28.92 -10.68 29.38
CA LEU A 610 28.24 -9.70 28.53
C LEU A 610 26.96 -10.35 28.03
N MET A 611 25.84 -9.66 28.16
CA MET A 611 24.53 -10.14 27.69
C MET A 611 23.85 -9.07 26.84
N TRP A 612 23.17 -9.49 25.78
CA TRP A 612 22.34 -8.61 24.97
C TRP A 612 21.11 -9.37 24.46
N ASP A 613 20.07 -8.63 24.08
CA ASP A 613 18.84 -9.17 23.51
C ASP A 613 19.13 -10.01 22.24
N SER A 614 18.37 -11.07 21.99
CA SER A 614 18.47 -11.84 20.74
C SER A 614 17.59 -11.28 19.60
N GLY A 615 16.61 -10.43 19.91
CA GLY A 615 15.68 -9.84 18.95
C GLY A 615 16.19 -8.59 18.19
N VAL A 616 17.36 -8.04 18.54
CA VAL A 616 17.89 -6.78 17.94
C VAL A 616 18.50 -6.94 16.52
N GLY A 617 18.16 -8.01 15.81
CA GLY A 617 18.65 -8.29 14.47
C GLY A 617 20.15 -8.63 14.39
N PRO A 618 20.71 -8.77 13.18
CA PRO A 618 22.09 -9.22 12.99
C PRO A 618 23.10 -8.22 13.57
N CYS A 619 23.80 -8.65 14.62
CA CYS A 619 24.79 -7.87 15.36
C CYS A 619 26.13 -8.60 15.44
N VAL A 620 27.23 -7.84 15.42
CA VAL A 620 28.58 -8.34 15.71
C VAL A 620 29.07 -7.70 17.00
N LEU A 621 29.49 -8.53 17.95
CA LEU A 621 30.25 -8.08 19.12
C LEU A 621 31.71 -7.85 18.70
N GLU A 622 32.20 -6.63 18.91
CA GLU A 622 33.56 -6.22 18.57
C GLU A 622 34.34 -5.83 19.83
N GLY A 623 35.61 -6.23 19.89
CA GLY A 623 36.54 -5.87 20.96
C GLY A 623 37.62 -4.88 20.50
N SER A 624 38.19 -4.15 21.45
CA SER A 624 39.43 -3.37 21.28
C SER A 624 40.20 -3.26 22.59
N GLU A 625 41.53 -3.13 22.54
CA GLU A 625 42.39 -2.86 23.70
C GLU A 625 42.46 -1.35 24.05
N THR A 626 41.78 -0.50 23.26
CA THR A 626 41.82 0.96 23.39
C THR A 626 40.45 1.59 23.21
N LEU A 627 40.29 2.84 23.66
CA LEU A 627 39.05 3.60 23.55
C LEU A 627 39.33 4.98 22.96
N GLY A 628 38.57 5.38 21.94
CA GLY A 628 38.73 6.67 21.26
C GLY A 628 38.59 6.56 19.74
N SER A 629 38.90 7.63 19.02
CA SER A 629 38.82 7.70 17.54
C SER A 629 39.87 6.85 16.82
N GLU A 630 40.97 6.49 17.49
CA GLU A 630 42.04 5.65 16.94
C GLU A 630 41.88 4.16 17.30
N ALA A 631 40.84 3.80 18.05
CA ALA A 631 40.62 2.43 18.50
C ALA A 631 40.30 1.50 17.32
N VAL A 632 41.14 0.48 17.12
CA VAL A 632 40.92 -0.58 16.13
C VAL A 632 39.99 -1.62 16.74
N TRP A 633 38.83 -1.84 16.13
CA TRP A 633 37.81 -2.78 16.58
C TRP A 633 37.80 -4.04 15.70
N SER A 634 37.76 -5.21 16.32
CA SER A 634 37.71 -6.50 15.63
C SER A 634 36.60 -7.41 16.19
N PRO A 635 35.94 -8.25 15.36
CA PRO A 635 34.93 -9.20 15.83
C PRO A 635 35.51 -10.17 16.87
N VAL A 636 34.77 -10.43 17.95
CA VAL A 636 35.19 -11.34 19.03
C VAL A 636 34.98 -12.80 18.61
N PRO A 637 36.02 -13.64 18.48
CA PRO A 637 35.91 -14.97 17.89
C PRO A 637 35.65 -16.05 18.96
N LEU A 638 34.49 -16.00 19.61
CA LEU A 638 34.11 -16.93 20.68
C LEU A 638 32.66 -17.42 20.54
N PRO A 639 32.32 -18.62 21.06
CA PRO A 639 30.96 -19.15 21.00
C PRO A 639 30.03 -18.34 21.91
N VAL A 640 29.15 -17.56 21.30
CA VAL A 640 27.98 -16.98 21.97
C VAL A 640 27.04 -18.13 22.37
N VAL A 641 26.55 -18.11 23.60
CA VAL A 641 25.44 -18.98 24.00
C VAL A 641 24.16 -18.25 23.66
N GLU A 642 23.57 -18.63 22.53
CA GLU A 642 22.25 -18.16 22.10
C GLU A 642 21.17 -18.83 22.98
N THR A 643 20.29 -18.02 23.55
CA THR A 643 19.07 -18.45 24.21
C THR A 643 17.88 -17.75 23.56
N VAL A 644 16.66 -18.25 23.80
CA VAL A 644 15.42 -17.79 23.13
C VAL A 644 15.17 -16.28 23.24
N GLN A 645 15.75 -15.60 24.25
CA GLN A 645 15.56 -14.16 24.50
C GLN A 645 16.87 -13.38 24.70
N GLN A 646 18.03 -14.05 24.83
CA GLN A 646 19.31 -13.39 25.10
C GLN A 646 20.50 -14.13 24.50
N ASN A 647 21.44 -13.35 23.98
CA ASN A 647 22.80 -13.75 23.65
C ASN A 647 23.72 -13.54 24.85
N GLN A 648 24.57 -14.51 25.19
CA GLN A 648 25.55 -14.38 26.27
C GLN A 648 26.98 -14.71 25.81
N LEU A 649 27.95 -13.89 26.25
CA LEU A 649 29.38 -14.19 26.16
C LEU A 649 30.02 -14.14 27.56
N LEU A 650 30.77 -15.20 27.89
CA LEU A 650 31.63 -15.23 29.07
C LEU A 650 32.96 -14.52 28.78
N VAL A 651 33.29 -13.49 29.56
CA VAL A 651 34.53 -12.72 29.45
C VAL A 651 35.49 -13.11 30.57
N SER A 652 36.74 -13.41 30.23
CA SER A 652 37.78 -13.62 31.23
C SER A 652 38.29 -12.28 31.78
N PRO A 653 38.22 -12.02 33.10
CA PRO A 653 38.75 -10.79 33.70
C PRO A 653 40.29 -10.73 33.70
N SER A 654 40.98 -11.70 33.07
CA SER A 654 42.44 -11.77 32.97
C SER A 654 43.06 -10.88 31.89
N VAL A 655 42.25 -10.22 31.04
CA VAL A 655 42.72 -9.34 29.97
C VAL A 655 42.54 -7.87 30.37
N PRO A 656 43.61 -7.13 30.73
CA PRO A 656 43.49 -5.73 31.08
C PRO A 656 43.16 -4.87 29.85
N HIS A 657 42.44 -3.76 30.06
CA HIS A 657 42.06 -2.78 29.04
C HIS A 657 41.20 -3.31 27.86
N GLN A 658 40.59 -4.48 27.98
CA GLN A 658 39.66 -4.99 26.98
C GLN A 658 38.32 -4.24 27.02
N PHE A 659 38.04 -3.45 25.97
CA PHE A 659 36.75 -2.82 25.70
C PHE A 659 35.93 -3.68 24.74
N TYR A 660 34.61 -3.51 24.80
CA TYR A 660 33.62 -4.20 23.97
C TYR A 660 32.56 -3.22 23.45
N ARG A 661 32.05 -3.47 22.25
CA ARG A 661 30.84 -2.83 21.71
C ARG A 661 30.02 -3.84 20.91
N LEU A 662 28.71 -3.69 20.93
CA LEU A 662 27.82 -4.39 20.02
C LEU A 662 27.53 -3.46 18.84
N ARG A 663 27.71 -3.95 17.62
CA ARG A 663 27.47 -3.17 16.40
C ARG A 663 26.51 -3.93 15.51
N GLN A 664 25.37 -3.32 15.20
CA GLN A 664 24.44 -3.81 14.19
C GLN A 664 25.17 -3.87 12.83
N THR A 665 25.02 -4.97 12.11
CA THR A 665 25.42 -5.05 10.71
C THR A 665 24.22 -4.72 9.85
N ALA A 666 24.24 -3.53 9.23
CA ALA A 666 23.39 -3.26 8.07
C ALA A 666 23.55 -4.41 7.07
N GLY A 667 22.43 -4.94 6.56
CA GLY A 667 22.34 -6.26 5.94
C GLY A 667 23.31 -6.45 4.77
N ILE A 668 24.45 -7.10 5.04
CA ILE A 668 25.29 -7.69 4.00
C ILE A 668 24.67 -9.06 3.69
N PRO A 669 24.20 -9.32 2.45
CA PRO A 669 23.51 -10.56 2.12
C PRO A 669 24.41 -11.77 2.41
N PRO A 670 23.86 -12.90 2.92
CA PRO A 670 24.66 -14.06 3.31
C PRO A 670 25.58 -14.54 2.19
N SER A 671 26.89 -14.41 2.40
CA SER A 671 27.89 -14.83 1.42
C SER A 671 27.93 -16.36 1.34
N SER A 672 27.48 -16.90 0.21
CA SER A 672 27.67 -18.28 -0.30
C SER A 672 28.39 -19.27 0.63
N ARG A 673 27.63 -20.26 1.12
CA ARG A 673 28.14 -21.57 1.55
C ARG A 673 27.49 -22.65 0.71
#